data_AF-A0A2T3G1U9-F1
#
_entry.id   AF-A0A2T3G1U9-F1
#
_cell.length_a   1.000
_cell.length_b   1.000
_cell.length_c   1.000
_cell.angle_alpha   90.00
_cell.angle_beta   90.00
_cell.angle_gamma   90.00
#
_symmetry.space_group_name_H-M   'P 1'
#
loop_
_entity.id
_entity.type
_entity.pdbx_description
1 polymer ?
#
loop_
_entity_poly.entity_id
_entity_poly.type
_entity_poly.pdbx_seq_one_letter_code
_entity_poly.pdbx_strand_id
1 'polypeptide(L)'
;MKNIVGKIKRYKYFFCIMLLIITQVFVCVELNKKQIETVSSYNGIDEGTSQILTYSDGNDLKNIIEKNDVFQKISLQDGDKLSQKIWINSLSINQLQMIIQTVQGDSFIDVSLKDEKGKQIYSDTINIVPEKIKYNLNIESNRYSKCDRFSLDVKVHSNNDDLSIYSCTYHDGSLKINNESNDNVLLTGIIGINERYESKKIAFFSMIEIFVILLILCCNYKDQGVVKKIDELFKIKKVNFYIIEWLAFLGLLLLTLKVFCSWYYEVLINPILFLIDIYLIALFIFAIFIAFIKFKDNVAYIFGLFIIPIGLCFTFLILPGSVPDEPVHFAKAYLTSQFNFSFIRDVKITTKYLVTEIRNYNDILPAIFQFDNYKSLTLYQNACSYHFILYIFSAIPLFITRILHLSVYFGFYCGRMMNLLIFIIIGYNILKIIPFGKWVFFVYFFNPMLIQQEMSFSSDSLINTICLLAIAYFLKMKFNSDKIETIDIIIVFTLIGIVFLAKYIYLPIFGIYFLLFDKLKRMTINQYAICILMVLLIFTSYYCTSLLKVNAQTIESLDNYVKVNNVNQSAQIKFLLSNPKNVFYMYVETLSNKFDFYVKSFIGMLGVLAIPLNRVSFYGYYGLLFGTPILFEETKNKKFKLSNRIWLVFLSLFVFMLVILGMNFQWTPVGQYVTEGVQGRYFIPVVILLLIALIPPKKLSKKRANFIISIIIIFIHLFVLINIVRYFM
;
A
#
# COMPACT_ATOMS: atom_id res chain seq x y z
N MET A 1 -55.90 -2.72 4.27
CA MET A 1 -54.44 -3.00 4.28
C MET A 1 -54.06 -4.39 3.76
N LYS A 2 -54.64 -5.52 4.21
CA LYS A 2 -54.27 -6.88 3.73
C LYS A 2 -54.40 -7.08 2.20
N ASN A 3 -55.42 -6.52 1.55
CA ASN A 3 -55.59 -6.59 0.08
C ASN A 3 -54.52 -5.79 -0.70
N ILE A 4 -54.04 -4.68 -0.14
CA ILE A 4 -52.98 -3.85 -0.74
C ILE A 4 -51.63 -4.57 -0.60
N VAL A 5 -51.33 -5.14 0.58
CA VAL A 5 -50.12 -5.93 0.83
C VAL A 5 -50.07 -7.21 -0.04
N GLY A 6 -51.22 -7.84 -0.29
CA GLY A 6 -51.35 -8.99 -1.20
C GLY A 6 -51.07 -8.64 -2.67
N LYS A 7 -51.60 -7.49 -3.15
CA LYS A 7 -51.30 -6.97 -4.49
C LYS A 7 -49.83 -6.56 -4.64
N ILE A 8 -49.24 -5.89 -3.64
CA ILE A 8 -47.81 -5.50 -3.64
C ILE A 8 -46.90 -6.73 -3.74
N LYS A 9 -47.20 -7.84 -3.04
CA LYS A 9 -46.44 -9.10 -3.18
C LYS A 9 -46.48 -9.68 -4.60
N ARG A 10 -47.58 -9.48 -5.34
CA ARG A 10 -47.77 -9.97 -6.72
C ARG A 10 -46.99 -9.14 -7.76
N TYR A 11 -46.86 -7.83 -7.54
CA TYR A 11 -46.20 -6.91 -8.47
C TYR A 11 -44.80 -6.45 -8.05
N LYS A 12 -44.26 -6.90 -6.90
CA LYS A 12 -42.94 -6.46 -6.41
C LYS A 12 -41.82 -6.61 -7.44
N TYR A 13 -41.79 -7.72 -8.18
CA TYR A 13 -40.77 -7.95 -9.21
C TYR A 13 -40.94 -7.02 -10.40
N PHE A 14 -42.19 -6.74 -10.79
CA PHE A 14 -42.50 -5.78 -11.85
C PHE A 14 -42.01 -4.37 -11.46
N PHE A 15 -42.29 -3.92 -10.24
CA PHE A 15 -41.80 -2.62 -9.74
C PHE A 15 -40.28 -2.56 -9.66
N CYS A 16 -39.61 -3.61 -9.18
CA CYS A 16 -38.15 -3.62 -9.13
C CYS A 16 -37.51 -3.64 -10.53
N ILE A 17 -38.08 -4.37 -11.49
CA ILE A 17 -37.59 -4.39 -12.87
C ILE A 17 -37.81 -3.04 -13.55
N MET A 18 -38.98 -2.42 -13.35
CA MET A 18 -39.23 -1.06 -13.85
C MET A 18 -38.23 -0.06 -13.26
N LEU A 19 -38.00 -0.11 -11.94
CA LEU A 19 -37.04 0.77 -11.28
C LEU A 19 -35.62 0.54 -11.81
N LEU A 20 -35.22 -0.71 -12.04
CA LEU A 20 -33.92 -1.07 -12.62
C LEU A 20 -33.73 -0.48 -14.02
N ILE A 21 -34.73 -0.64 -14.89
CA ILE A 21 -34.71 -0.07 -16.25
C ILE A 21 -34.61 1.46 -16.19
N ILE A 22 -35.41 2.10 -15.33
CA ILE A 22 -35.38 3.56 -15.15
C ILE A 22 -33.99 4.01 -14.70
N THR A 23 -33.40 3.37 -13.69
CA THR A 23 -32.06 3.73 -13.20
C THR A 23 -30.99 3.52 -14.27
N GLN A 24 -31.08 2.46 -15.06
CA GLN A 24 -30.16 2.20 -16.17
C GLN A 24 -30.23 3.25 -17.26
N VAL A 25 -31.45 3.68 -17.62
CA VAL A 25 -31.63 4.78 -18.57
C VAL A 25 -30.97 6.05 -18.04
N PHE A 26 -31.17 6.39 -16.75
CA PHE A 26 -30.52 7.55 -16.16
C PHE A 26 -28.99 7.45 -16.14
N VAL A 27 -28.44 6.29 -15.76
CA VAL A 27 -26.99 6.03 -15.82
C VAL A 27 -26.48 6.25 -17.24
N CYS A 28 -27.07 5.59 -18.24
CA CYS A 28 -26.66 5.73 -19.64
C CYS A 28 -26.80 7.15 -20.19
N VAL A 29 -27.83 7.89 -19.78
CA VAL A 29 -28.00 9.30 -20.17
C VAL A 29 -26.87 10.15 -19.60
N GLU A 30 -26.53 10.01 -18.33
CA GLU A 30 -25.45 10.78 -17.69
C GLU A 30 -24.06 10.35 -18.20
N LEU A 31 -23.88 9.08 -18.58
CA LEU A 31 -22.67 8.58 -19.24
C LEU A 31 -22.45 9.16 -20.66
N ASN A 32 -23.48 9.72 -21.27
CA ASN A 32 -23.40 10.39 -22.57
C ASN A 32 -23.27 11.92 -22.47
N LYS A 33 -23.36 12.48 -21.26
CA LYS A 33 -23.20 13.91 -21.03
C LYS A 33 -21.79 14.22 -20.54
N LYS A 34 -21.09 15.07 -21.29
CA LYS A 34 -19.77 15.57 -20.91
C LYS A 34 -19.79 17.10 -20.92
N GLN A 35 -19.16 17.68 -19.91
CA GLN A 35 -18.86 19.11 -19.87
C GLN A 35 -17.44 19.30 -20.39
N ILE A 36 -17.23 20.36 -21.16
CA ILE A 36 -15.93 20.72 -21.71
C ILE A 36 -15.36 21.84 -20.84
N GLU A 37 -14.12 21.69 -20.42
CA GLU A 37 -13.41 22.64 -19.57
C GLU A 37 -12.02 22.89 -20.15
N THR A 38 -11.62 24.16 -20.26
CA THR A 38 -10.24 24.52 -20.61
C THR A 38 -9.37 24.35 -19.38
N VAL A 39 -8.28 23.62 -19.53
CA VAL A 39 -7.34 23.36 -18.43
C VAL A 39 -5.96 23.83 -18.85
N SER A 40 -5.28 24.46 -17.90
CA SER A 40 -3.91 24.93 -18.07
C SER A 40 -3.01 24.33 -17.00
N SER A 41 -1.87 23.80 -17.40
CA SER A 41 -0.90 23.21 -16.47
C SER A 41 0.52 23.55 -16.91
N TYR A 42 1.38 23.95 -15.98
CA TYR A 42 2.82 24.07 -16.21
C TYR A 42 3.54 22.85 -15.67
N ASN A 43 4.56 22.37 -16.40
CA ASN A 43 5.33 21.21 -15.96
C ASN A 43 6.05 21.52 -14.64
N GLY A 44 5.85 20.66 -13.63
CA GLY A 44 6.46 20.80 -12.31
C GLY A 44 5.94 21.94 -11.43
N ILE A 45 4.84 22.61 -11.83
CA ILE A 45 4.28 23.75 -11.11
C ILE A 45 2.85 23.43 -10.62
N ASP A 46 2.48 23.94 -9.44
CA ASP A 46 1.14 23.74 -8.89
C ASP A 46 0.04 24.42 -9.74
N GLU A 47 -1.21 24.00 -9.56
CA GLU A 47 -2.34 24.48 -10.37
C GLU A 47 -2.58 26.00 -10.22
N GLY A 48 -2.43 26.55 -9.02
CA GLY A 48 -2.66 27.97 -8.75
C GLY A 48 -1.62 28.84 -9.45
N THR A 49 -0.34 28.50 -9.30
CA THR A 49 0.75 29.19 -10.01
C THR A 49 0.66 28.97 -11.52
N SER A 50 0.28 27.76 -11.96
CA SER A 50 0.06 27.46 -13.38
C SER A 50 -1.00 28.38 -14.00
N GLN A 51 -2.12 28.62 -13.33
CA GLN A 51 -3.16 29.53 -13.83
C GLN A 51 -2.62 30.96 -13.95
N ILE A 52 -1.92 31.47 -12.94
CA ILE A 52 -1.32 32.82 -12.98
C ILE A 52 -0.35 32.94 -14.15
N LEU A 53 0.57 31.98 -14.31
CA LEU A 53 1.55 31.98 -15.40
C LEU A 53 0.85 31.91 -16.76
N THR A 54 -0.20 31.11 -16.90
CA THR A 54 -0.93 30.92 -18.17
C THR A 54 -1.47 32.24 -18.71
N TYR A 55 -2.11 33.04 -17.85
CA TYR A 55 -2.83 34.25 -18.25
C TYR A 55 -2.03 35.56 -18.11
N SER A 56 -0.80 35.53 -17.59
CA SER A 56 0.09 36.70 -17.51
C SER A 56 0.93 36.86 -18.78
N ASP A 57 1.28 38.09 -19.17
CA ASP A 57 2.16 38.34 -20.32
C ASP A 57 3.08 39.57 -20.10
N GLY A 58 4.06 39.77 -20.99
CA GLY A 58 4.95 40.93 -20.99
C GLY A 58 5.67 41.19 -19.66
N ASN A 59 5.66 42.45 -19.21
CA ASN A 59 6.33 42.88 -17.99
C ASN A 59 5.73 42.25 -16.72
N ASP A 60 4.42 41.95 -16.71
CA ASP A 60 3.77 41.33 -15.56
C ASP A 60 4.26 39.91 -15.37
N LEU A 61 4.34 39.13 -16.46
CA LEU A 61 4.90 37.78 -16.42
C LEU A 61 6.37 37.80 -15.99
N LYS A 62 7.16 38.72 -16.52
CA LYS A 62 8.57 38.87 -16.15
C LYS A 62 8.72 39.16 -14.66
N ASN A 63 7.91 40.07 -14.11
CA ASN A 63 7.90 40.39 -12.69
C ASN A 63 7.48 39.20 -11.81
N ILE A 64 6.55 38.36 -12.25
CA ILE A 64 6.12 37.17 -11.51
C ILE A 64 7.26 36.15 -11.43
N ILE A 65 7.96 35.94 -12.56
CA ILE A 65 9.04 34.96 -12.66
C ILE A 65 10.27 35.43 -11.88
N GLU A 66 10.70 36.68 -12.08
CA GLU A 66 11.92 37.21 -11.44
C GLU A 66 11.79 37.42 -9.92
N LYS A 67 10.56 37.48 -9.39
CA LYS A 67 10.32 37.57 -7.94
C LYS A 67 10.26 36.22 -7.24
N ASN A 68 10.27 35.11 -7.98
CA ASN A 68 10.09 33.78 -7.42
C ASN A 68 11.34 32.93 -7.61
N ASP A 69 11.99 32.60 -6.50
CA ASP A 69 13.27 31.87 -6.45
C ASP A 69 13.22 30.46 -7.06
N VAL A 70 12.01 29.92 -7.30
CA VAL A 70 11.81 28.61 -7.96
C VAL A 70 12.19 28.66 -9.44
N PHE A 71 12.08 29.83 -10.08
CA PHE A 71 12.38 29.98 -11.49
C PHE A 71 13.83 30.40 -11.71
N GLN A 72 14.48 29.76 -12.68
CA GLN A 72 15.85 30.04 -13.03
C GLN A 72 15.98 30.33 -14.52
N LYS A 73 17.08 30.96 -14.90
CA LYS A 73 17.41 31.28 -16.28
C LYS A 73 18.58 30.41 -16.73
N ILE A 74 18.40 29.69 -17.84
CA ILE A 74 19.45 28.91 -18.46
C ILE A 74 19.88 29.62 -19.74
N SER A 75 21.12 30.11 -19.76
CA SER A 75 21.74 30.68 -20.98
C SER A 75 22.02 29.57 -21.99
N LEU A 76 21.69 29.81 -23.25
CA LEU A 76 21.82 28.85 -24.35
C LEU A 76 22.80 29.37 -25.40
N GLN A 77 23.54 28.45 -26.02
CA GLN A 77 24.49 28.72 -27.09
C GLN A 77 23.99 28.19 -28.44
N ASP A 78 24.61 28.66 -29.53
CA ASP A 78 24.32 28.13 -30.86
C ASP A 78 24.57 26.62 -30.93
N GLY A 79 23.61 25.90 -31.52
CA GLY A 79 23.70 24.45 -31.69
C GLY A 79 23.30 23.61 -30.47
N ASP A 80 22.97 24.24 -29.33
CA ASP A 80 22.46 23.54 -28.16
C ASP A 80 21.20 22.73 -28.49
N LYS A 81 21.18 21.48 -27.99
CA LYS A 81 20.05 20.56 -28.13
C LYS A 81 19.46 20.26 -26.77
N LEU A 82 18.23 20.70 -26.56
CA LEU A 82 17.45 20.43 -25.38
C LEU A 82 16.46 19.31 -25.66
N SER A 83 16.30 18.40 -24.71
CA SER A 83 15.25 17.38 -24.73
C SER A 83 14.63 17.24 -23.35
N GLN A 84 13.30 17.26 -23.28
CA GLN A 84 12.55 17.18 -22.04
C GLN A 84 11.31 16.29 -22.19
N LYS A 85 10.98 15.55 -21.13
CA LYS A 85 9.68 14.90 -21.04
C LYS A 85 8.65 15.86 -20.44
N ILE A 86 7.49 15.96 -21.07
CA ILE A 86 6.36 16.77 -20.60
C ILE A 86 5.19 15.84 -20.32
N TRP A 87 4.53 16.02 -19.17
CA TRP A 87 3.28 15.36 -18.87
C TRP A 87 2.11 16.30 -19.09
N ILE A 88 1.00 15.76 -19.56
CA ILE A 88 -0.22 16.52 -19.76
C ILE A 88 -1.29 16.14 -18.74
N ASN A 89 -2.04 17.12 -18.26
CA ASN A 89 -3.25 16.88 -17.46
C ASN A 89 -4.54 17.16 -18.26
N SER A 90 -4.42 17.22 -19.58
CA SER A 90 -5.50 17.49 -20.52
C SER A 90 -5.75 16.32 -21.47
N LEU A 91 -6.92 16.26 -22.10
CA LEU A 91 -7.22 15.29 -23.17
C LEU A 91 -6.79 15.81 -24.54
N SER A 92 -6.47 17.09 -24.70
CA SER A 92 -5.88 17.65 -25.91
C SER A 92 -4.81 18.68 -25.54
N ILE A 93 -3.93 18.97 -26.47
CA ILE A 93 -2.93 20.02 -26.39
C ILE A 93 -3.31 21.03 -27.47
N ASN A 94 -3.93 22.13 -27.06
CA ASN A 94 -4.26 23.21 -27.99
C ASN A 94 -3.04 24.11 -28.19
N GLN A 95 -2.39 24.46 -27.06
CA GLN A 95 -1.22 25.33 -27.06
C GLN A 95 -0.12 24.80 -26.13
N LEU A 96 1.12 24.88 -26.59
CA LEU A 96 2.31 24.76 -25.75
C LEU A 96 2.92 26.16 -25.57
N GLN A 97 3.10 26.57 -24.32
CA GLN A 97 3.66 27.85 -23.93
C GLN A 97 5.10 27.65 -23.49
N MET A 98 6.02 28.40 -24.06
CA MET A 98 7.42 28.44 -23.65
C MET A 98 7.78 29.87 -23.24
N ILE A 99 8.65 29.99 -22.24
CA ILE A 99 9.09 31.29 -21.75
C ILE A 99 10.58 31.44 -22.08
N ILE A 100 10.88 32.33 -23.02
CA ILE A 100 12.19 32.51 -23.63
C ILE A 100 12.47 34.00 -23.68
N GLN A 101 13.70 34.39 -23.37
CA GLN A 101 14.14 35.78 -23.45
C GLN A 101 15.39 35.88 -24.31
N THR A 102 15.45 36.91 -25.15
CA THR A 102 16.65 37.31 -25.88
C THR A 102 16.94 38.80 -25.63
N VAL A 103 18.18 39.22 -25.87
CA VAL A 103 18.57 40.62 -25.84
C VAL A 103 18.60 41.21 -27.27
N GLN A 104 18.93 40.41 -28.27
CA GLN A 104 18.98 40.77 -29.70
C GLN A 104 18.01 39.94 -30.55
N GLY A 105 17.67 40.43 -31.75
CA GLY A 105 16.55 39.92 -32.55
C GLY A 105 16.88 38.85 -33.61
N ASP A 106 18.09 38.29 -33.61
CA ASP A 106 18.59 37.45 -34.71
C ASP A 106 18.60 35.93 -34.39
N SER A 107 18.02 35.52 -33.26
CA SER A 107 18.01 34.11 -32.82
C SER A 107 16.68 33.42 -33.14
N PHE A 108 16.73 32.14 -33.50
CA PHE A 108 15.55 31.30 -33.70
C PHE A 108 15.75 29.91 -33.09
N ILE A 109 14.66 29.18 -32.87
CA ILE A 109 14.70 27.82 -32.34
C ILE A 109 13.85 26.89 -33.20
N ASP A 110 14.34 25.67 -33.42
CA ASP A 110 13.55 24.59 -33.97
C ASP A 110 12.94 23.81 -32.81
N VAL A 111 11.62 23.64 -32.83
CA VAL A 111 10.88 22.89 -31.81
C VAL A 111 10.26 21.65 -32.45
N SER A 112 10.31 20.53 -31.74
CA SER A 112 9.63 19.30 -32.10
C SER A 112 8.98 18.69 -30.87
N LEU A 113 7.71 18.32 -30.98
CA LEU A 113 6.99 17.60 -29.94
C LEU A 113 6.63 16.20 -30.45
N LYS A 114 6.95 15.17 -29.69
CA LYS A 114 6.68 13.76 -30.02
C LYS A 114 5.87 13.09 -28.93
N ASP A 115 4.97 12.19 -29.31
CA ASP A 115 4.22 11.36 -28.37
C ASP A 115 5.08 10.22 -27.79
N GLU A 116 4.53 9.43 -26.85
CA GLU A 116 5.23 8.28 -26.25
C GLU A 116 5.72 7.23 -27.26
N LYS A 117 5.09 7.16 -28.45
CA LYS A 117 5.47 6.22 -29.51
C LYS A 117 6.56 6.80 -30.43
N GLY A 118 7.04 8.01 -30.12
CA GLY A 118 8.03 8.73 -30.92
C GLY A 118 7.45 9.35 -32.18
N LYS A 119 6.13 9.37 -32.35
CA LYS A 119 5.50 10.04 -33.50
C LYS A 119 5.54 11.55 -33.26
N GLN A 120 6.08 12.27 -34.22
CA GLN A 120 6.09 13.74 -34.21
C GLN A 120 4.65 14.26 -34.36
N ILE A 121 4.22 15.06 -33.39
CA ILE A 121 2.89 15.67 -33.32
C ILE A 121 2.91 17.16 -33.65
N TYR A 122 4.05 17.82 -33.47
CA TYR A 122 4.27 19.22 -33.83
C TYR A 122 5.73 19.45 -34.20
N SER A 123 5.98 20.34 -35.16
CA SER A 123 7.30 20.91 -35.38
C SER A 123 7.19 22.25 -36.07
N ASP A 124 7.98 23.21 -35.61
CA ASP A 124 7.98 24.57 -36.12
C ASP A 124 9.31 25.26 -35.82
N THR A 125 9.60 26.34 -36.54
CA THR A 125 10.79 27.19 -36.33
C THR A 125 10.33 28.56 -35.86
N ILE A 126 10.78 28.97 -34.67
CA ILE A 126 10.28 30.16 -33.97
C ILE A 126 11.37 31.22 -33.93
N ASN A 127 11.11 32.37 -34.53
CA ASN A 127 11.96 33.54 -34.41
C ASN A 127 11.73 34.21 -33.04
N ILE A 128 12.81 34.44 -32.29
CA ILE A 128 12.77 35.00 -30.95
C ILE A 128 13.07 36.50 -31.03
N VAL A 129 12.18 37.33 -30.50
CA VAL A 129 12.29 38.81 -30.51
C VAL A 129 12.44 39.37 -29.09
N PRO A 130 13.20 40.46 -28.88
CA PRO A 130 13.51 40.98 -27.53
C PRO A 130 12.29 41.44 -26.71
N GLU A 131 11.26 41.97 -27.37
CA GLU A 131 10.07 42.51 -26.70
C GLU A 131 9.08 41.43 -26.23
N LYS A 132 9.28 40.16 -26.61
CA LYS A 132 8.36 39.06 -26.35
C LYS A 132 9.02 37.97 -25.53
N ILE A 133 8.44 37.68 -24.36
CA ILE A 133 8.98 36.70 -23.41
C ILE A 133 8.22 35.35 -23.42
N LYS A 134 6.95 35.34 -23.85
CA LYS A 134 6.13 34.11 -23.94
C LYS A 134 5.82 33.77 -25.40
N TYR A 135 6.11 32.53 -25.78
CA TYR A 135 5.83 31.98 -27.10
C TYR A 135 4.76 30.90 -26.98
N ASN A 136 3.61 31.12 -27.61
CA ASN A 136 2.50 30.17 -27.66
C ASN A 136 2.53 29.44 -29.00
N LEU A 137 2.68 28.13 -28.95
CA LEU A 137 2.72 27.23 -30.09
C LEU A 137 1.38 26.54 -30.24
N ASN A 138 0.70 26.80 -31.35
CA ASN A 138 -0.59 26.19 -31.65
C ASN A 138 -0.37 24.79 -32.19
N ILE A 139 -0.61 23.78 -31.36
CA ILE A 139 -0.40 22.38 -31.72
C ILE A 139 -1.66 21.78 -32.33
N GLU A 140 -2.84 22.17 -31.82
CA GLU A 140 -4.14 21.61 -32.22
C GLU A 140 -4.14 20.07 -32.28
N SER A 141 -3.75 19.44 -31.17
CA SER A 141 -3.58 17.99 -31.13
C SER A 141 -4.91 17.22 -31.08
N ASN A 142 -4.81 15.93 -31.40
CA ASN A 142 -5.88 14.95 -31.18
C ASN A 142 -6.11 14.66 -29.68
N ARG A 143 -7.14 13.83 -29.39
CA ARG A 143 -7.50 13.32 -28.06
C ARG A 143 -6.46 12.33 -27.51
N TYR A 144 -5.94 12.60 -26.32
CA TYR A 144 -4.99 11.81 -25.52
C TYR A 144 -5.59 11.40 -24.17
N SER A 145 -4.85 10.60 -23.39
CA SER A 145 -5.21 10.29 -22.00
C SER A 145 -4.50 11.24 -21.05
N LYS A 146 -5.12 11.53 -19.91
CA LYS A 146 -4.45 12.27 -18.84
C LYS A 146 -3.22 11.52 -18.36
N CYS A 147 -2.19 12.28 -18.04
CA CYS A 147 -0.86 11.81 -17.64
C CYS A 147 -0.03 11.14 -18.76
N ASP A 148 -0.48 11.21 -20.02
CA ASP A 148 0.35 10.81 -21.17
C ASP A 148 1.64 11.65 -21.22
N ARG A 149 2.73 11.03 -21.69
CA ARG A 149 4.05 11.69 -21.83
C ARG A 149 4.34 12.10 -23.26
N PHE A 150 5.02 13.22 -23.38
CA PHE A 150 5.53 13.76 -24.63
C PHE A 150 7.01 14.08 -24.49
N SER A 151 7.74 14.00 -25.59
CA SER A 151 9.13 14.47 -25.69
C SER A 151 9.13 15.80 -26.41
N LEU A 152 9.57 16.85 -25.74
CA LEU A 152 9.87 18.14 -26.33
C LEU A 152 11.35 18.20 -26.64
N ASP A 153 11.68 18.32 -27.92
CA ASP A 153 13.04 18.54 -28.40
C ASP A 153 13.13 19.98 -28.93
N VAL A 154 14.16 20.71 -28.51
CA VAL A 154 14.44 22.09 -28.95
C VAL A 154 15.87 22.16 -29.43
N LYS A 155 16.10 22.79 -30.58
CA LYS A 155 17.44 23.07 -31.11
C LYS A 155 17.61 24.57 -31.29
N VAL A 156 18.70 25.09 -30.74
CA VAL A 156 18.99 26.52 -30.69
C VAL A 156 19.81 26.94 -31.90
N HIS A 157 19.41 28.06 -32.49
CA HIS A 157 20.12 28.75 -33.56
C HIS A 157 20.30 30.22 -33.17
N SER A 158 21.51 30.61 -32.78
CA SER A 158 21.79 31.95 -32.30
C SER A 158 23.11 32.47 -32.85
N ASN A 159 23.12 33.73 -33.31
CA ASN A 159 24.37 34.37 -33.72
C ASN A 159 25.16 34.93 -32.52
N ASN A 160 24.56 34.98 -31.32
CA ASN A 160 25.12 35.54 -30.09
C ASN A 160 24.75 34.70 -28.84
N ASP A 161 25.52 34.82 -27.75
CA ASP A 161 25.31 34.12 -26.47
C ASP A 161 24.28 34.82 -25.55
N ASP A 162 23.20 35.35 -26.10
CA ASP A 162 22.23 36.20 -25.39
C ASP A 162 20.82 35.60 -25.24
N LEU A 163 20.60 34.41 -25.80
CA LEU A 163 19.37 33.66 -25.64
C LEU A 163 19.34 32.96 -24.28
N SER A 164 18.22 33.04 -23.57
CA SER A 164 18.00 32.20 -22.40
C SER A 164 16.56 31.71 -22.30
N ILE A 165 16.41 30.51 -21.76
CA ILE A 165 15.12 29.88 -21.48
C ILE A 165 14.88 29.84 -19.98
N TYR A 166 13.63 30.02 -19.56
CA TYR A 166 13.27 29.88 -18.16
C TYR A 166 13.04 28.41 -17.80
N SER A 167 13.52 28.03 -16.62
CA SER A 167 13.35 26.71 -16.03
C SER A 167 12.78 26.83 -14.62
N CYS A 168 12.29 25.72 -14.08
CA CYS A 168 11.94 25.58 -12.67
C CYS A 168 12.60 24.35 -12.06
N THR A 169 12.83 24.39 -10.76
CA THR A 169 13.36 23.23 -10.03
C THR A 169 12.27 22.15 -9.92
N TYR A 170 12.49 21.01 -10.59
CA TYR A 170 11.59 19.87 -10.57
C TYR A 170 12.38 18.56 -10.64
N HIS A 171 12.22 17.71 -9.63
CA HIS A 171 13.08 16.55 -9.39
C HIS A 171 12.70 15.31 -10.22
N ASP A 172 12.47 15.48 -11.52
CA ASP A 172 12.26 14.36 -12.45
C ASP A 172 13.50 14.04 -13.31
N GLY A 173 14.50 14.93 -13.32
CA GLY A 173 15.70 14.85 -14.14
C GLY A 173 15.43 14.71 -15.64
N SER A 174 14.29 15.22 -16.12
CA SER A 174 13.81 14.96 -17.48
C SER A 174 14.48 15.84 -18.54
N LEU A 175 15.01 17.00 -18.15
CA LEU A 175 15.74 17.90 -19.04
C LEU A 175 17.15 17.40 -19.31
N LYS A 176 17.49 17.35 -20.58
CA LYS A 176 18.85 17.12 -21.06
C LYS A 176 19.27 18.25 -21.98
N ILE A 177 20.46 18.78 -21.76
CA ILE A 177 21.11 19.76 -22.64
C ILE A 177 22.35 19.07 -23.20
N ASN A 178 22.43 18.92 -24.52
CA ASN A 178 23.54 18.23 -25.20
C ASN A 178 23.79 16.80 -24.66
N ASN A 179 22.71 16.11 -24.28
CA ASN A 179 22.70 14.79 -23.62
C ASN A 179 23.14 14.75 -22.14
N GLU A 180 23.54 15.88 -21.55
CA GLU A 180 23.82 15.99 -20.12
C GLU A 180 22.53 16.29 -19.35
N SER A 181 22.27 15.53 -18.29
CA SER A 181 21.08 15.73 -17.44
C SER A 181 21.19 17.02 -16.65
N ASN A 182 20.08 17.75 -16.54
CA ASN A 182 19.94 18.94 -15.71
C ASN A 182 18.97 18.67 -14.56
N ASP A 183 19.19 19.31 -13.41
CA ASP A 183 18.33 19.17 -12.23
C ASP A 183 17.03 19.98 -12.32
N ASN A 184 16.95 20.94 -13.25
CA ASN A 184 15.77 21.74 -13.53
C ASN A 184 15.02 21.24 -14.76
N VAL A 185 13.75 21.62 -14.92
CA VAL A 185 12.97 21.42 -16.14
C VAL A 185 12.63 22.75 -16.80
N LEU A 186 12.53 22.77 -18.12
CA LEU A 186 12.01 23.89 -18.89
C LEU A 186 10.61 24.25 -18.44
N LEU A 187 10.41 25.54 -18.18
CA LEU A 187 9.14 26.12 -17.79
C LEU A 187 8.20 26.14 -18.98
N THR A 188 7.46 25.05 -19.12
CA THR A 188 6.58 24.74 -20.25
C THR A 188 5.14 24.65 -19.77
N GLY A 189 4.27 25.46 -20.36
CA GLY A 189 2.84 25.48 -20.08
C GLY A 189 2.06 24.77 -21.15
N ILE A 190 1.00 24.05 -20.80
CA ILE A 190 0.07 23.45 -21.75
C ILE A 190 -1.30 24.03 -21.48
N ILE A 191 -1.94 24.52 -22.53
CA ILE A 191 -3.37 24.82 -22.54
C ILE A 191 -4.04 23.75 -23.38
N GLY A 192 -4.99 23.06 -22.76
CA GLY A 192 -5.71 21.96 -23.37
C GLY A 192 -7.18 21.97 -23.02
N ILE A 193 -7.89 20.99 -23.56
CA ILE A 193 -9.28 20.74 -23.23
C ILE A 193 -9.36 19.46 -22.40
N ASN A 194 -10.15 19.51 -21.34
CA ASN A 194 -10.65 18.34 -20.65
C ASN A 194 -12.14 18.19 -20.89
N GLU A 195 -12.57 16.94 -20.87
CA GLU A 195 -13.95 16.58 -20.70
C GLU A 195 -14.15 16.12 -19.26
N ARG A 196 -15.34 16.38 -18.71
CA ARG A 196 -15.70 15.90 -17.38
C ARG A 196 -17.12 15.38 -17.36
N TYR A 197 -17.28 14.21 -16.76
CA TYR A 197 -18.58 13.66 -16.42
C TYR A 197 -19.12 14.29 -15.14
N GLU A 198 -20.45 14.31 -14.99
CA GLU A 198 -21.08 14.62 -13.71
C GLU A 198 -20.95 13.44 -12.72
N SER A 199 -19.72 13.19 -12.24
CA SER A 199 -19.37 11.98 -11.49
C SER A 199 -20.22 11.75 -10.24
N LYS A 200 -20.70 12.82 -9.60
CA LYS A 200 -21.61 12.72 -8.44
C LYS A 200 -22.97 12.13 -8.82
N LYS A 201 -23.54 12.51 -9.97
CA LYS A 201 -24.81 11.96 -10.47
C LYS A 201 -24.65 10.53 -10.90
N ILE A 202 -23.59 10.22 -11.67
CA ILE A 202 -23.29 8.85 -12.10
C ILE A 202 -23.16 7.94 -10.87
N ALA A 203 -22.31 8.30 -9.90
CA ALA A 203 -22.14 7.52 -8.68
C ALA A 203 -23.46 7.34 -7.90
N PHE A 204 -24.27 8.39 -7.80
CA PHE A 204 -25.58 8.33 -7.15
C PHE A 204 -26.51 7.31 -7.83
N PHE A 205 -26.68 7.40 -9.15
CA PHE A 205 -27.54 6.46 -9.88
C PHE A 205 -26.99 5.03 -9.88
N SER A 206 -25.67 4.85 -10.00
CA SER A 206 -25.02 3.54 -9.87
C SER A 206 -25.26 2.90 -8.50
N MET A 207 -25.19 3.67 -7.41
CA MET A 207 -25.50 3.16 -6.06
C MET A 207 -26.96 2.74 -5.93
N ILE A 208 -27.90 3.49 -6.51
CA ILE A 208 -29.32 3.10 -6.56
C ILE A 208 -29.46 1.81 -7.35
N GLU A 209 -28.83 1.70 -8.52
CA GLU A 209 -28.90 0.51 -9.36
C GLU A 209 -28.38 -0.74 -8.62
N ILE A 210 -27.22 -0.66 -7.98
CA ILE A 210 -26.68 -1.73 -7.13
C ILE A 210 -27.69 -2.10 -6.04
N PHE A 211 -28.28 -1.11 -5.36
CA PHE A 211 -29.28 -1.36 -4.31
C PHE A 211 -30.53 -2.07 -4.85
N VAL A 212 -31.03 -1.67 -6.02
CA VAL A 212 -32.19 -2.31 -6.67
C VAL A 212 -31.87 -3.75 -7.06
N ILE A 213 -30.69 -4.01 -7.63
CA ILE A 213 -30.23 -5.37 -7.96
C ILE A 213 -30.16 -6.22 -6.69
N LEU A 214 -29.55 -5.71 -5.61
CA LEU A 214 -29.46 -6.40 -4.32
C LEU A 214 -30.84 -6.73 -3.76
N LEU A 215 -31.81 -5.81 -3.87
CA LEU A 215 -33.18 -6.00 -3.41
C LEU A 215 -33.89 -7.11 -4.22
N ILE A 216 -33.72 -7.13 -5.55
CA ILE A 216 -34.23 -8.19 -6.42
C ILE A 216 -33.65 -9.55 -6.02
N LEU A 217 -32.33 -9.64 -5.88
CA LEU A 217 -31.62 -10.86 -5.49
C LEU A 217 -32.09 -11.38 -4.12
N CYS A 218 -32.25 -10.48 -3.14
CA CYS A 218 -32.74 -10.83 -1.81
C CYS A 218 -34.19 -11.31 -1.80
N CYS A 219 -35.07 -10.75 -2.65
CA CYS A 219 -36.44 -11.23 -2.82
C CYS A 219 -36.43 -12.64 -3.45
N ASN A 220 -35.72 -12.81 -4.57
CA ASN A 220 -35.59 -14.11 -5.25
C ASN A 220 -35.03 -15.21 -4.35
N TYR A 221 -34.06 -14.88 -3.50
CA TYR A 221 -33.51 -15.80 -2.52
C TYR A 221 -34.62 -16.38 -1.64
N LYS A 222 -35.54 -15.56 -1.13
CA LYS A 222 -36.59 -16.00 -0.20
C LYS A 222 -37.77 -16.71 -0.87
N ASP A 223 -38.17 -16.27 -2.07
CA ASP A 223 -39.47 -16.65 -2.65
C ASP A 223 -39.43 -17.89 -3.58
N GLN A 224 -38.30 -18.17 -4.25
CA GLN A 224 -38.26 -19.14 -5.36
C GLN A 224 -37.52 -20.45 -5.06
N GLY A 225 -37.33 -20.82 -3.79
CA GLY A 225 -36.59 -22.04 -3.43
C GLY A 225 -35.09 -22.03 -3.82
N VAL A 226 -34.59 -20.89 -4.32
CA VAL A 226 -33.18 -20.64 -4.66
C VAL A 226 -32.27 -20.87 -3.44
N VAL A 227 -32.79 -20.68 -2.22
CA VAL A 227 -32.11 -21.04 -0.96
C VAL A 227 -31.52 -22.45 -1.03
N LYS A 228 -32.26 -23.46 -1.49
CA LYS A 228 -31.78 -24.84 -1.50
C LYS A 228 -30.59 -25.03 -2.44
N LYS A 229 -30.65 -24.46 -3.65
CA LYS A 229 -29.57 -24.49 -4.64
C LYS A 229 -28.32 -23.75 -4.17
N ILE A 230 -28.50 -22.58 -3.54
CA ILE A 230 -27.37 -21.82 -2.98
C ILE A 230 -26.78 -22.54 -1.76
N ASP A 231 -27.61 -23.16 -0.93
CA ASP A 231 -27.16 -23.94 0.23
C ASP A 231 -26.32 -25.15 -0.18
N GLU A 232 -26.57 -25.73 -1.36
CA GLU A 232 -25.70 -26.75 -1.96
C GLU A 232 -24.31 -26.22 -2.33
N LEU A 233 -24.20 -24.99 -2.82
CA LEU A 233 -22.90 -24.36 -3.10
C LEU A 233 -22.04 -24.21 -1.83
N PHE A 234 -22.66 -24.07 -0.66
CA PHE A 234 -21.94 -23.98 0.61
C PHE A 234 -21.46 -25.34 1.17
N LYS A 235 -21.83 -26.46 0.53
CA LYS A 235 -21.35 -27.82 0.87
C LYS A 235 -19.92 -28.09 0.37
N ILE A 236 -19.37 -27.24 -0.50
CA ILE A 236 -17.98 -27.37 -0.94
C ILE A 236 -17.00 -27.20 0.24
N LYS A 237 -15.81 -27.80 0.10
CA LYS A 237 -14.72 -27.60 1.07
C LYS A 237 -14.44 -26.09 1.22
N LYS A 238 -14.31 -25.61 2.46
CA LYS A 238 -14.15 -24.17 2.74
C LYS A 238 -12.93 -23.55 2.06
N VAL A 239 -11.87 -24.32 1.87
CA VAL A 239 -10.69 -23.88 1.10
C VAL A 239 -11.08 -23.53 -0.33
N ASN A 240 -11.86 -24.37 -1.01
CA ASN A 240 -12.32 -24.12 -2.37
C ASN A 240 -13.23 -22.89 -2.45
N PHE A 241 -14.06 -22.65 -1.43
CA PHE A 241 -14.87 -21.43 -1.35
C PHE A 241 -13.98 -20.18 -1.36
N TYR A 242 -12.96 -20.12 -0.52
CA TYR A 242 -12.06 -18.96 -0.46
C TYR A 242 -11.20 -18.79 -1.72
N ILE A 243 -10.85 -19.89 -2.39
CA ILE A 243 -10.16 -19.82 -3.70
C ILE A 243 -11.09 -19.19 -4.75
N ILE A 244 -12.36 -19.62 -4.80
CA ILE A 244 -13.35 -19.04 -5.73
C ILE A 244 -13.58 -17.57 -5.41
N GLU A 245 -13.73 -17.22 -4.12
CA GLU A 245 -13.87 -15.83 -3.67
C GLU A 245 -12.68 -14.97 -4.10
N TRP A 246 -11.45 -15.45 -3.87
CA TRP A 246 -10.23 -14.76 -4.27
C TRP A 246 -10.21 -14.49 -5.76
N LEU A 247 -10.43 -15.51 -6.59
CA LEU A 247 -10.39 -15.38 -8.05
C LEU A 247 -11.52 -14.49 -8.57
N ALA A 248 -12.73 -14.63 -8.04
CA ALA A 248 -13.88 -13.81 -8.41
C ALA A 248 -13.65 -12.34 -8.06
N PHE A 249 -13.16 -12.06 -6.85
CA PHE A 249 -12.87 -10.69 -6.44
C PHE A 249 -11.68 -10.10 -7.18
N LEU A 250 -10.63 -10.87 -7.45
CA LEU A 250 -9.49 -10.39 -8.24
C LEU A 250 -9.94 -10.01 -9.66
N GLY A 251 -10.75 -10.85 -10.31
CA GLY A 251 -11.32 -10.54 -11.62
C GLY A 251 -12.20 -9.28 -11.60
N LEU A 252 -13.05 -9.16 -10.58
CA LEU A 252 -13.87 -7.96 -10.35
C LEU A 252 -13.00 -6.72 -10.15
N LEU A 253 -12.00 -6.78 -9.28
CA LEU A 253 -11.11 -5.67 -8.96
C LEU A 253 -10.35 -5.17 -10.20
N LEU A 254 -9.83 -6.09 -11.04
CA LEU A 254 -9.14 -5.72 -12.27
C LEU A 254 -10.09 -5.11 -13.31
N LEU A 255 -11.34 -5.59 -13.39
CA LEU A 255 -12.37 -4.99 -14.23
C LEU A 255 -12.73 -3.58 -13.74
N THR A 256 -13.01 -3.42 -12.44
CA THR A 256 -13.34 -2.13 -11.83
C THR A 256 -12.17 -1.15 -11.99
N LEU A 257 -10.93 -1.61 -11.83
CA LEU A 257 -9.74 -0.79 -12.09
C LEU A 257 -9.68 -0.34 -13.55
N LYS A 258 -9.95 -1.25 -14.52
CA LYS A 258 -10.00 -0.89 -15.94
C LYS A 258 -11.09 0.15 -16.24
N VAL A 259 -12.31 -0.05 -15.72
CA VAL A 259 -13.43 0.88 -15.87
C VAL A 259 -13.09 2.23 -15.25
N PHE A 260 -12.49 2.23 -14.06
CA PHE A 260 -12.02 3.43 -13.39
C PHE A 260 -10.95 4.16 -14.20
N CYS A 261 -9.95 3.46 -14.75
CA CYS A 261 -8.89 4.09 -15.53
C CYS A 261 -9.41 4.72 -16.81
N SER A 262 -10.27 4.01 -17.56
CA SER A 262 -10.92 4.60 -18.74
C SER A 262 -11.84 5.77 -18.38
N TRP A 263 -12.50 5.73 -17.23
CA TRP A 263 -13.30 6.85 -16.74
C TRP A 263 -12.42 8.07 -16.38
N TYR A 264 -11.40 7.89 -15.53
CA TYR A 264 -10.65 9.01 -14.98
C TYR A 264 -9.59 9.57 -15.93
N TYR A 265 -8.79 8.70 -16.56
CA TYR A 265 -7.66 9.12 -17.40
C TYR A 265 -8.09 9.37 -18.86
N GLU A 266 -8.92 8.52 -19.44
CA GLU A 266 -9.33 8.65 -20.85
C GLU A 266 -10.63 9.48 -21.02
N VAL A 267 -11.39 9.66 -19.93
CA VAL A 267 -12.75 10.23 -19.93
C VAL A 267 -13.64 9.54 -20.98
N LEU A 268 -13.51 8.22 -21.04
CA LEU A 268 -14.22 7.35 -21.95
C LEU A 268 -14.83 6.22 -21.15
N ILE A 269 -16.16 6.27 -20.97
CA ILE A 269 -16.88 5.18 -20.31
C ILE A 269 -17.60 4.37 -21.38
N ASN A 270 -17.22 3.11 -21.55
CA ASN A 270 -18.02 2.16 -22.31
C ASN A 270 -19.25 1.77 -21.47
N PRO A 271 -20.48 2.14 -21.88
CA PRO A 271 -21.66 1.93 -21.04
C PRO A 271 -21.93 0.46 -20.75
N ILE A 272 -21.60 -0.45 -21.68
CA ILE A 272 -21.81 -1.88 -21.50
C ILE A 272 -20.85 -2.42 -20.44
N LEU A 273 -19.55 -2.10 -20.54
CA LEU A 273 -18.57 -2.53 -19.53
C LEU A 273 -18.87 -1.94 -18.15
N PHE A 274 -19.30 -0.69 -18.09
CA PHE A 274 -19.68 -0.01 -16.84
C PHE A 274 -20.89 -0.69 -16.18
N LEU A 275 -21.93 -1.01 -16.95
CA LEU A 275 -23.08 -1.75 -16.43
C LEU A 275 -22.69 -3.16 -15.98
N ILE A 276 -21.88 -3.89 -16.78
CA ILE A 276 -21.38 -5.22 -16.38
C ILE A 276 -20.64 -5.14 -15.03
N ASP A 277 -19.77 -4.15 -14.85
CA ASP A 277 -19.06 -3.93 -13.58
C ASP A 277 -20.04 -3.71 -12.42
N ILE A 278 -21.06 -2.84 -12.59
CA ILE A 278 -22.13 -2.62 -11.60
C ILE A 278 -22.84 -3.93 -11.23
N TYR A 279 -23.23 -4.74 -12.22
CA TYR A 279 -23.91 -6.01 -11.99
C TYR A 279 -23.01 -6.99 -11.24
N LEU A 280 -21.73 -7.09 -11.61
CA LEU A 280 -20.78 -7.99 -10.94
C LEU A 280 -20.48 -7.53 -9.51
N ILE A 281 -20.37 -6.23 -9.25
CA ILE A 281 -20.26 -5.66 -7.91
C ILE A 281 -21.48 -6.06 -7.07
N ALA A 282 -22.70 -5.84 -7.59
CA ALA A 282 -23.94 -6.18 -6.87
C ALA A 282 -24.05 -7.70 -6.60
N LEU A 283 -23.70 -8.55 -7.58
CA LEU A 283 -23.67 -10.00 -7.43
C LEU A 283 -22.64 -10.45 -6.39
N PHE A 284 -21.44 -9.87 -6.40
CA PHE A 284 -20.41 -10.18 -5.43
C PHE A 284 -20.82 -9.76 -4.01
N ILE A 285 -21.34 -8.54 -3.83
CA ILE A 285 -21.87 -8.07 -2.53
C ILE A 285 -22.98 -9.00 -2.03
N PHE A 286 -23.89 -9.42 -2.91
CA PHE A 286 -24.93 -10.37 -2.56
C PHE A 286 -24.35 -11.73 -2.13
N ALA A 287 -23.40 -12.28 -2.89
CA ALA A 287 -22.75 -13.56 -2.57
C ALA A 287 -22.05 -13.51 -1.21
N ILE A 288 -21.29 -12.44 -0.94
CA ILE A 288 -20.63 -12.20 0.34
C ILE A 288 -21.64 -12.05 1.47
N PHE A 289 -22.75 -11.33 1.25
CA PHE A 289 -23.80 -11.18 2.26
C PHE A 289 -24.44 -12.52 2.63
N ILE A 290 -24.75 -13.36 1.65
CA ILE A 290 -25.29 -14.71 1.91
C ILE A 290 -24.26 -15.58 2.61
N ALA A 291 -23.00 -15.57 2.17
CA ALA A 291 -21.91 -16.30 2.82
C ALA A 291 -21.73 -15.86 4.28
N PHE A 292 -21.81 -14.55 4.55
CA PHE A 292 -21.75 -14.00 5.89
C PHE A 292 -22.88 -14.53 6.77
N ILE A 293 -24.12 -14.56 6.28
CA ILE A 293 -25.26 -15.12 7.04
C ILE A 293 -25.01 -16.60 7.38
N LYS A 294 -24.40 -17.37 6.48
CA LYS A 294 -24.07 -18.79 6.70
C LYS A 294 -22.87 -18.98 7.63
N PHE A 295 -21.92 -18.06 7.63
CA PHE A 295 -20.67 -18.15 8.39
C PHE A 295 -20.70 -17.39 9.71
N LYS A 296 -21.78 -16.65 10.00
CA LYS A 296 -21.91 -15.72 11.12
C LYS A 296 -21.53 -16.29 12.50
N ASP A 297 -21.60 -17.60 12.68
CA ASP A 297 -21.30 -18.27 13.96
C ASP A 297 -19.83 -18.70 14.09
N ASN A 298 -19.01 -18.52 13.04
CA ASN A 298 -17.60 -18.88 13.03
C ASN A 298 -16.71 -17.68 12.63
N VAL A 299 -16.03 -17.09 13.62
CA VAL A 299 -15.15 -15.93 13.44
C VAL A 299 -14.04 -16.17 12.41
N ALA A 300 -13.47 -17.37 12.36
CA ALA A 300 -12.43 -17.69 11.38
C ALA A 300 -12.99 -17.66 9.95
N TYR A 301 -14.26 -18.04 9.77
CA TYR A 301 -14.88 -18.01 8.43
C TYR A 301 -15.21 -16.58 8.00
N ILE A 302 -15.73 -15.79 8.93
CA ILE A 302 -15.96 -14.36 8.71
C ILE A 302 -14.64 -13.64 8.39
N PHE A 303 -13.54 -14.04 9.01
CA PHE A 303 -12.22 -13.48 8.74
C PHE A 303 -11.84 -13.65 7.27
N GLY A 304 -11.82 -14.90 6.78
CA GLY A 304 -11.51 -15.19 5.37
C GLY A 304 -12.37 -14.39 4.39
N LEU A 305 -13.68 -14.34 4.66
CA LEU A 305 -14.68 -13.66 3.82
C LEU A 305 -14.47 -12.15 3.66
N PHE A 306 -13.83 -11.48 4.63
CA PHE A 306 -13.62 -10.03 4.57
C PHE A 306 -12.17 -9.65 4.31
N ILE A 307 -11.21 -10.44 4.79
CA ILE A 307 -9.79 -10.12 4.61
C ILE A 307 -9.33 -10.31 3.18
N ILE A 308 -9.92 -11.25 2.43
CA ILE A 308 -9.58 -11.48 1.02
C ILE A 308 -9.88 -10.23 0.18
N PRO A 309 -11.12 -9.72 0.13
CA PRO A 309 -11.41 -8.54 -0.68
C PRO A 309 -10.68 -7.28 -0.18
N ILE A 310 -10.61 -7.07 1.14
CA ILE A 310 -9.91 -5.91 1.71
C ILE A 310 -8.41 -5.97 1.42
N GLY A 311 -7.77 -7.13 1.62
CA GLY A 311 -6.34 -7.32 1.37
C GLY A 311 -5.99 -7.14 -0.10
N LEU A 312 -6.79 -7.70 -1.02
CA LEU A 312 -6.59 -7.51 -2.46
C LEU A 312 -6.74 -6.05 -2.89
N CYS A 313 -7.69 -5.31 -2.32
CA CYS A 313 -7.77 -3.86 -2.54
C CYS A 313 -6.48 -3.15 -2.10
N PHE A 314 -5.93 -3.46 -0.92
CA PHE A 314 -4.65 -2.88 -0.48
C PHE A 314 -3.51 -3.24 -1.45
N THR A 315 -3.45 -4.49 -1.91
CA THR A 315 -2.43 -4.99 -2.84
C THR A 315 -2.36 -4.17 -4.13
N PHE A 316 -3.51 -3.80 -4.71
CA PHE A 316 -3.57 -3.09 -6.00
C PHE A 316 -3.67 -1.57 -5.87
N LEU A 317 -4.38 -1.06 -4.85
CA LEU A 317 -4.64 0.37 -4.71
C LEU A 317 -3.47 1.14 -4.11
N ILE A 318 -2.58 0.49 -3.34
CA ILE A 318 -1.30 1.10 -2.96
C ILE A 318 -0.30 0.79 -4.06
N LEU A 319 0.22 1.81 -4.74
CA LEU A 319 1.10 1.60 -5.88
C LEU A 319 2.41 0.87 -5.49
N PRO A 320 3.04 0.14 -6.43
CA PRO A 320 4.34 -0.50 -6.22
C PRO A 320 5.41 0.47 -5.71
N GLY A 321 6.17 0.07 -4.69
CA GLY A 321 7.22 0.89 -4.10
C GLY A 321 6.73 1.95 -3.12
N SER A 322 5.42 2.09 -2.94
CA SER A 322 4.83 3.09 -2.05
C SER A 322 4.62 2.61 -0.61
N VAL A 323 4.99 1.37 -0.25
CA VAL A 323 5.05 0.94 1.16
C VAL A 323 6.46 1.27 1.69
N PRO A 324 6.65 1.68 2.97
CA PRO A 324 7.96 2.13 3.41
C PRO A 324 8.98 1.01 3.27
N ASP A 325 10.12 1.34 2.67
CA ASP A 325 11.25 0.44 2.39
C ASP A 325 10.93 -0.71 1.41
N GLU A 326 9.76 -0.69 0.74
CA GLU A 326 9.38 -1.78 -0.15
C GLU A 326 10.34 -1.98 -1.35
N PRO A 327 10.89 -0.95 -2.01
CA PRO A 327 11.83 -1.17 -3.12
C PRO A 327 13.07 -1.98 -2.71
N VAL A 328 13.60 -1.75 -1.51
CA VAL A 328 14.80 -2.46 -1.03
C VAL A 328 14.50 -3.88 -0.60
N HIS A 329 13.28 -4.10 -0.10
CA HIS A 329 12.76 -5.41 0.25
C HIS A 329 12.39 -6.25 -0.98
N PHE A 330 11.78 -5.63 -2.00
CA PHE A 330 11.53 -6.26 -3.30
C PHE A 330 12.84 -6.70 -3.96
N ALA A 331 13.87 -5.84 -3.97
CA ALA A 331 15.19 -6.21 -4.48
C ALA A 331 15.75 -7.44 -3.75
N LYS A 332 15.61 -7.52 -2.42
CA LYS A 332 16.04 -8.70 -1.65
C LYS A 332 15.20 -9.95 -1.95
N ALA A 333 13.89 -9.81 -2.14
CA ALA A 333 13.03 -10.92 -2.56
C ALA A 333 13.40 -11.42 -3.97
N TYR A 334 13.70 -10.50 -4.88
CA TYR A 334 14.16 -10.82 -6.23
C TYR A 334 15.50 -11.55 -6.20
N LEU A 335 16.47 -11.09 -5.40
CA LEU A 335 17.74 -11.80 -5.18
C LEU A 335 17.54 -13.20 -4.59
N THR A 336 16.64 -13.32 -3.60
CA THR A 336 16.27 -14.60 -2.98
C THR A 336 15.68 -15.56 -4.01
N SER A 337 14.87 -15.05 -4.94
CA SER A 337 14.28 -15.86 -6.01
C SER A 337 15.31 -16.35 -7.04
N GLN A 338 16.50 -15.75 -7.08
CA GLN A 338 17.65 -16.20 -7.88
C GLN A 338 18.52 -17.23 -7.12
N PHE A 339 18.04 -17.73 -5.98
CA PHE A 339 18.79 -18.59 -5.06
C PHE A 339 20.08 -17.95 -4.52
N ASN A 340 20.14 -16.62 -4.51
CA ASN A 340 21.21 -15.89 -3.86
C ASN A 340 20.75 -15.40 -2.48
N PHE A 341 21.26 -16.05 -1.44
CA PHE A 341 20.89 -15.79 -0.04
C PHE A 341 21.86 -14.86 0.69
N SER A 342 22.85 -14.31 -0.02
CA SER A 342 23.89 -13.42 0.54
C SER A 342 23.33 -12.07 0.96
N PHE A 343 24.11 -11.30 1.73
CA PHE A 343 23.76 -10.00 2.28
C PHE A 343 24.26 -8.82 1.40
N ILE A 344 24.40 -9.05 0.09
CA ILE A 344 24.82 -8.03 -0.88
C ILE A 344 23.67 -7.09 -1.25
N ARG A 345 24.01 -5.90 -1.73
CA ARG A 345 23.02 -4.93 -2.24
C ARG A 345 22.74 -5.05 -3.74
N ASP A 346 23.65 -5.69 -4.46
CA ASP A 346 23.66 -5.78 -5.91
C ASP A 346 22.69 -6.87 -6.43
N VAL A 347 21.74 -6.47 -7.28
CA VAL A 347 20.77 -7.36 -7.92
C VAL A 347 20.77 -7.14 -9.42
N LYS A 348 20.85 -8.21 -10.21
CA LYS A 348 20.63 -8.13 -11.66
C LYS A 348 19.14 -8.31 -11.94
N ILE A 349 18.47 -7.23 -12.34
CA ILE A 349 17.04 -7.19 -12.67
C ILE A 349 16.82 -6.79 -14.13
N THR A 350 15.67 -7.15 -14.70
CA THR A 350 15.31 -6.71 -16.06
C THR A 350 15.27 -5.17 -16.17
N THR A 351 15.80 -4.62 -17.26
CA THR A 351 15.70 -3.19 -17.59
C THR A 351 14.26 -2.70 -17.65
N LYS A 352 13.30 -3.57 -17.99
CA LYS A 352 11.87 -3.23 -18.03
C LYS A 352 11.32 -2.77 -16.68
N TYR A 353 11.90 -3.24 -15.57
CA TYR A 353 11.49 -2.80 -14.23
C TYR A 353 11.70 -1.30 -14.05
N LEU A 354 12.87 -0.79 -14.49
CA LEU A 354 13.24 0.62 -14.38
C LEU A 354 12.53 1.49 -15.43
N VAL A 355 12.30 0.97 -16.64
CA VAL A 355 11.72 1.77 -17.74
C VAL A 355 10.20 1.93 -17.61
N THR A 356 9.49 0.90 -17.13
CA THR A 356 8.02 0.87 -17.16
C THR A 356 7.37 1.69 -16.04
N GLU A 357 8.09 1.93 -14.92
CA GLU A 357 7.71 2.73 -13.74
C GLU A 357 6.21 3.03 -13.56
N ILE A 358 5.56 2.39 -12.58
CA ILE A 358 4.13 2.63 -12.26
C ILE A 358 4.00 3.90 -11.41
N ARG A 359 3.41 4.96 -11.98
CA ARG A 359 3.21 6.24 -11.30
C ARG A 359 1.76 6.48 -10.89
N ASN A 360 0.83 5.91 -11.63
CA ASN A 360 -0.60 6.05 -11.37
C ASN A 360 -1.35 4.74 -11.69
N TYR A 361 -2.68 4.74 -11.51
CA TYR A 361 -3.50 3.55 -11.72
C TYR A 361 -3.57 3.07 -13.17
N ASN A 362 -3.41 3.97 -14.14
CA ASN A 362 -3.43 3.63 -15.57
C ASN A 362 -2.24 2.75 -15.98
N ASP A 363 -1.11 2.89 -15.30
CA ASP A 363 0.13 2.15 -15.60
C ASP A 363 0.06 0.68 -15.16
N ILE A 364 -0.83 0.33 -14.22
CA ILE A 364 -0.87 -0.99 -13.59
C ILE A 364 -1.16 -2.10 -14.60
N LEU A 365 -2.28 -2.03 -15.32
CA LEU A 365 -2.69 -3.10 -16.22
C LEU A 365 -1.70 -3.28 -17.40
N PRO A 366 -1.26 -2.21 -18.09
CA PRO A 366 -0.22 -2.31 -19.11
C PRO A 366 1.06 -2.96 -18.58
N ALA A 367 1.52 -2.57 -17.39
CA ALA A 367 2.73 -3.13 -16.79
C ALA A 367 2.58 -4.61 -16.45
N ILE A 368 1.42 -5.05 -15.94
CA ILE A 368 1.17 -6.45 -15.57
C ILE A 368 1.13 -7.35 -16.81
N PHE A 369 0.48 -6.92 -17.90
CA PHE A 369 0.26 -7.77 -19.08
C PHE A 369 1.38 -7.70 -20.13
N GLN A 370 2.48 -7.00 -19.84
CA GLN A 370 3.64 -6.93 -20.73
C GLN A 370 4.60 -8.13 -20.53
N PHE A 371 4.77 -8.99 -21.53
CA PHE A 371 5.75 -10.09 -21.46
C PHE A 371 7.20 -9.60 -21.42
N ASP A 372 8.09 -10.38 -20.79
CA ASP A 372 9.52 -10.09 -20.69
C ASP A 372 10.38 -11.35 -20.89
N ASN A 373 11.38 -11.26 -21.77
CA ASN A 373 12.30 -12.38 -22.02
C ASN A 373 13.46 -12.43 -21.02
N TYR A 374 13.60 -11.43 -20.14
CA TYR A 374 14.63 -11.34 -19.10
C TYR A 374 16.08 -11.40 -19.62
N LYS A 375 16.32 -11.04 -20.89
CA LYS A 375 17.67 -11.01 -21.49
C LYS A 375 18.42 -9.71 -21.19
N SER A 376 17.72 -8.57 -21.21
CA SER A 376 18.30 -7.26 -20.92
C SER A 376 18.29 -7.02 -19.41
N LEU A 377 19.41 -7.34 -18.76
CA LEU A 377 19.59 -7.15 -17.33
C LEU A 377 20.40 -5.89 -17.04
N THR A 378 20.02 -5.18 -15.98
CA THR A 378 20.75 -4.05 -15.43
C THR A 378 21.05 -4.28 -13.95
N LEU A 379 22.11 -3.64 -13.47
CA LEU A 379 22.49 -3.67 -12.07
C LEU A 379 21.57 -2.73 -11.26
N TYR A 380 20.95 -3.26 -10.21
CA TYR A 380 20.11 -2.52 -9.29
C TYR A 380 20.63 -2.70 -7.87
N GLN A 381 21.18 -1.64 -7.27
CA GLN A 381 21.98 -1.68 -6.03
C GLN A 381 21.18 -1.36 -4.77
N ASN A 382 19.94 -1.87 -4.68
CA ASN A 382 18.99 -1.51 -3.62
C ASN A 382 18.63 -2.67 -2.69
N ALA A 383 19.21 -3.87 -2.79
CA ALA A 383 18.83 -4.95 -1.88
C ALA A 383 19.25 -4.69 -0.44
N CYS A 384 18.29 -4.81 0.48
CA CYS A 384 18.55 -4.68 1.91
C CYS A 384 19.29 -5.90 2.49
N SER A 385 20.09 -5.66 3.53
CA SER A 385 20.90 -6.67 4.23
C SER A 385 20.09 -7.46 5.28
N TYR A 386 18.84 -7.78 4.98
CA TYR A 386 17.99 -8.65 5.81
C TYR A 386 18.16 -10.13 5.45
N HIS A 387 17.81 -11.00 6.40
CA HIS A 387 17.85 -12.44 6.19
C HIS A 387 16.83 -12.89 5.12
N PHE A 388 17.24 -13.76 4.20
CA PHE A 388 16.42 -14.19 3.05
C PHE A 388 15.10 -14.88 3.46
N ILE A 389 15.06 -15.49 4.65
CA ILE A 389 13.87 -16.18 5.18
C ILE A 389 12.63 -15.29 5.21
N LEU A 390 12.80 -13.98 5.38
CA LEU A 390 11.70 -13.01 5.40
C LEU A 390 11.01 -12.86 4.05
N TYR A 391 11.67 -13.26 2.96
CA TYR A 391 11.20 -13.06 1.59
C TYR A 391 10.91 -14.35 0.85
N ILE A 392 11.11 -15.51 1.48
CA ILE A 392 11.05 -16.83 0.80
C ILE A 392 9.69 -17.06 0.11
N PHE A 393 8.59 -16.63 0.73
CA PHE A 393 7.26 -16.76 0.14
C PHE A 393 7.09 -15.82 -1.06
N SER A 394 7.39 -14.53 -0.89
CA SER A 394 7.32 -13.54 -1.98
C SER A 394 8.29 -13.81 -3.14
N ALA A 395 9.38 -14.55 -2.89
CA ALA A 395 10.36 -14.94 -3.90
C ALA A 395 9.86 -16.06 -4.84
N ILE A 396 8.94 -16.91 -4.38
CA ILE A 396 8.42 -18.03 -5.18
C ILE A 396 7.71 -17.53 -6.45
N PRO A 397 6.74 -16.58 -6.38
CA PRO A 397 6.15 -16.02 -7.59
C PRO A 397 7.16 -15.37 -8.52
N LEU A 398 8.13 -14.62 -7.99
CA LEU A 398 9.17 -13.96 -8.81
C LEU A 398 10.01 -14.96 -9.59
N PHE A 399 10.31 -16.12 -9.01
CA PHE A 399 10.97 -17.22 -9.70
C PHE A 399 10.10 -17.79 -10.83
N ILE A 400 8.83 -18.07 -10.54
CA ILE A 400 7.88 -18.62 -11.52
C ILE A 400 7.67 -17.65 -12.70
N THR A 401 7.51 -16.36 -12.44
CA THR A 401 7.27 -15.37 -13.52
C THR A 401 8.44 -15.26 -14.47
N ARG A 402 9.68 -15.38 -13.99
CA ARG A 402 10.86 -15.41 -14.85
C ARG A 402 10.91 -16.63 -15.76
N ILE A 403 10.55 -17.81 -15.23
CA ILE A 403 10.49 -19.05 -16.02
C ILE A 403 9.43 -18.94 -17.11
N LEU A 404 8.29 -18.32 -16.80
CA LEU A 404 7.16 -18.17 -17.72
C LEU A 404 7.26 -16.94 -18.63
N HIS A 405 8.35 -16.17 -18.58
CA HIS A 405 8.54 -14.94 -19.35
C HIS A 405 7.43 -13.87 -19.15
N LEU A 406 6.81 -13.87 -17.97
CA LEU A 406 5.77 -12.91 -17.61
C LEU A 406 6.39 -11.58 -17.17
N SER A 407 5.57 -10.53 -17.04
CA SER A 407 6.03 -9.23 -16.54
C SER A 407 6.67 -9.33 -15.15
N VAL A 408 7.73 -8.55 -14.92
CA VAL A 408 8.26 -8.30 -13.57
C VAL A 408 7.21 -7.72 -12.63
N TYR A 409 6.29 -6.88 -13.13
CA TYR A 409 5.21 -6.31 -12.33
C TYR A 409 4.09 -7.32 -12.06
N PHE A 410 3.81 -8.26 -12.98
CA PHE A 410 2.96 -9.41 -12.67
C PHE A 410 3.57 -10.24 -11.51
N GLY A 411 4.88 -10.47 -11.54
CA GLY A 411 5.62 -11.11 -10.44
C GLY A 411 5.58 -10.30 -9.14
N PHE A 412 5.69 -8.98 -9.22
CA PHE A 412 5.60 -8.07 -8.09
C PHE A 412 4.24 -8.20 -7.38
N TYR A 413 3.13 -8.09 -8.10
CA TYR A 413 1.78 -8.25 -7.53
C TYR A 413 1.54 -9.68 -7.03
N CYS A 414 2.05 -10.71 -7.72
CA CYS A 414 1.95 -12.08 -7.21
C CYS A 414 2.77 -12.29 -5.93
N GLY A 415 3.93 -11.67 -5.80
CA GLY A 415 4.74 -11.68 -4.57
C GLY A 415 4.00 -11.05 -3.39
N ARG A 416 3.40 -9.87 -3.61
CA ARG A 416 2.49 -9.20 -2.67
C ARG A 416 1.33 -10.10 -2.24
N MET A 417 0.62 -10.68 -3.22
CA MET A 417 -0.49 -11.59 -2.98
C MET A 417 -0.08 -12.86 -2.21
N MET A 418 1.14 -13.37 -2.43
CA MET A 418 1.65 -14.53 -1.71
C MET A 418 1.88 -14.22 -0.22
N ASN A 419 2.44 -13.06 0.12
CA ASN A 419 2.57 -12.66 1.53
C ASN A 419 1.20 -12.51 2.19
N LEU A 420 0.25 -11.86 1.51
CA LEU A 420 -1.14 -11.75 1.97
C LEU A 420 -1.78 -13.13 2.20
N LEU A 421 -1.57 -14.08 1.28
CA LEU A 421 -2.09 -15.44 1.39
C LEU A 421 -1.55 -16.17 2.62
N ILE A 422 -0.25 -16.07 2.89
CA ILE A 422 0.38 -16.67 4.07
C ILE A 422 -0.18 -16.06 5.36
N PHE A 423 -0.33 -14.74 5.41
CA PHE A 423 -0.98 -14.05 6.53
C PHE A 423 -2.41 -14.55 6.76
N ILE A 424 -3.22 -14.68 5.69
CA ILE A 424 -4.60 -15.15 5.80
C ILE A 424 -4.66 -16.60 6.29
N ILE A 425 -3.82 -17.49 5.75
CA ILE A 425 -3.77 -18.90 6.17
C ILE A 425 -3.41 -18.98 7.65
N ILE A 426 -2.38 -18.26 8.10
CA ILE A 426 -1.95 -18.30 9.50
C ILE A 426 -2.99 -17.64 10.42
N GLY A 427 -3.52 -16.46 10.06
CA GLY A 427 -4.56 -15.76 10.81
C GLY A 427 -5.85 -16.58 10.95
N TYR A 428 -6.26 -17.26 9.88
CA TYR A 428 -7.40 -18.18 9.91
C TYR A 428 -7.17 -19.36 10.88
N ASN A 429 -5.96 -19.93 10.89
CA ASN A 429 -5.61 -21.00 11.82
C ASN A 429 -5.51 -20.50 13.27
N ILE A 430 -5.00 -19.29 13.50
CA ILE A 430 -4.99 -18.62 14.82
C ILE A 430 -6.42 -18.57 15.39
N LEU A 431 -7.39 -18.07 14.61
CA LEU A 431 -8.79 -17.97 15.04
C LEU A 431 -9.47 -19.33 15.30
N LYS A 432 -8.95 -20.41 14.73
CA LYS A 432 -9.40 -21.77 15.01
C LYS A 432 -8.83 -22.32 16.32
N ILE A 433 -7.55 -22.13 16.58
CA ILE A 433 -6.86 -22.77 17.72
C ILE A 433 -7.04 -22.03 19.04
N ILE A 434 -7.25 -20.71 19.02
CA ILE A 434 -7.30 -19.93 20.26
C ILE A 434 -8.55 -20.25 21.11
N PRO A 435 -8.39 -20.37 22.44
CA PRO A 435 -9.47 -20.71 23.36
C PRO A 435 -10.49 -19.58 23.57
N PHE A 436 -10.05 -18.32 23.52
CA PHE A 436 -10.81 -17.09 23.72
C PHE A 436 -10.11 -15.92 23.01
N GLY A 437 -10.76 -14.76 22.92
CA GLY A 437 -10.16 -13.57 22.28
C GLY A 437 -10.25 -13.59 20.75
N LYS A 438 -11.19 -14.35 20.17
CA LYS A 438 -11.31 -14.49 18.71
C LYS A 438 -11.59 -13.17 18.03
N TRP A 439 -12.47 -12.36 18.60
CA TRP A 439 -12.77 -11.02 18.09
C TRP A 439 -11.61 -10.05 18.29
N VAL A 440 -10.80 -10.20 19.34
CA VAL A 440 -9.58 -9.38 19.52
C VAL A 440 -8.61 -9.64 18.36
N PHE A 441 -8.27 -10.91 18.10
CA PHE A 441 -7.42 -11.26 16.95
C PHE A 441 -8.04 -10.86 15.62
N PHE A 442 -9.35 -11.07 15.45
CA PHE A 442 -10.08 -10.66 14.24
C PHE A 442 -9.91 -9.17 13.97
N VAL A 443 -10.26 -8.30 14.92
CA VAL A 443 -10.10 -6.85 14.78
C VAL A 443 -8.64 -6.48 14.55
N TYR A 444 -7.71 -7.14 15.24
CA TYR A 444 -6.29 -6.88 15.10
C TYR A 444 -5.77 -7.18 13.68
N PHE A 445 -6.23 -8.27 13.06
CA PHE A 445 -5.89 -8.62 11.69
C PHE A 445 -6.46 -7.64 10.65
N PHE A 446 -7.44 -6.83 11.04
CA PHE A 446 -7.97 -5.72 10.24
C PHE A 446 -7.33 -4.36 10.59
N ASN A 447 -6.19 -4.34 11.29
CA ASN A 447 -5.40 -3.11 11.41
C ASN A 447 -4.95 -2.67 9.99
N PRO A 448 -5.30 -1.46 9.51
CA PRO A 448 -4.93 -1.02 8.15
C PRO A 448 -3.42 -1.03 7.90
N MET A 449 -2.62 -0.62 8.90
CA MET A 449 -1.16 -0.68 8.81
C MET A 449 -0.66 -2.13 8.76
N LEU A 450 -1.23 -3.04 9.56
CA LEU A 450 -0.88 -4.47 9.49
C LEU A 450 -1.17 -5.02 8.09
N ILE A 451 -2.37 -4.80 7.54
CA ILE A 451 -2.73 -5.27 6.19
C ILE A 451 -1.74 -4.75 5.15
N GLN A 452 -1.36 -3.46 5.20
CA GLN A 452 -0.34 -2.89 4.31
C GLN A 452 1.00 -3.63 4.44
N GLN A 453 1.48 -3.89 5.67
CA GLN A 453 2.72 -4.63 5.87
C GLN A 453 2.59 -6.06 5.31
N GLU A 454 1.51 -6.78 5.62
CA GLU A 454 1.31 -8.18 5.23
C GLU A 454 1.11 -8.41 3.73
N MET A 455 0.56 -7.43 3.01
CA MET A 455 0.39 -7.54 1.56
C MET A 455 1.60 -7.06 0.76
N SER A 456 2.60 -6.47 1.40
CA SER A 456 3.78 -5.88 0.74
C SER A 456 5.00 -6.79 0.80
N PHE A 457 6.13 -6.37 0.21
CA PHE A 457 7.43 -7.03 0.41
C PHE A 457 8.06 -6.76 1.79
N SER A 458 7.39 -6.05 2.71
CA SER A 458 7.94 -5.67 4.00
C SER A 458 8.56 -6.84 4.77
N SER A 459 9.74 -6.60 5.33
CA SER A 459 10.39 -7.50 6.29
C SER A 459 9.54 -7.78 7.54
N ASP A 460 8.57 -6.92 7.85
CA ASP A 460 7.69 -7.06 9.01
C ASP A 460 6.58 -8.11 8.79
N SER A 461 6.19 -8.42 7.55
CA SER A 461 5.06 -9.32 7.28
C SER A 461 5.20 -10.67 7.97
N LEU A 462 6.30 -11.38 7.70
CA LEU A 462 6.52 -12.69 8.30
C LEU A 462 6.69 -12.61 9.83
N ILE A 463 7.31 -11.54 10.34
CA ILE A 463 7.60 -11.37 11.76
C ILE A 463 6.34 -11.10 12.58
N ASN A 464 5.49 -10.18 12.13
CA ASN A 464 4.19 -9.92 12.73
C ASN A 464 3.38 -11.21 12.81
N THR A 465 3.26 -11.91 11.67
CA THR A 465 2.47 -13.14 11.57
C THR A 465 2.98 -14.24 12.51
N ILE A 466 4.31 -14.43 12.60
CA ILE A 466 4.93 -15.41 13.49
C ILE A 466 4.75 -15.04 14.97
N CYS A 467 4.93 -13.78 15.34
CA CYS A 467 4.71 -13.33 16.71
C CYS A 467 3.26 -13.51 17.14
N LEU A 468 2.30 -13.16 16.27
CA LEU A 468 0.87 -13.38 16.53
C LEU A 468 0.54 -14.87 16.65
N LEU A 469 1.14 -15.72 15.81
CA LEU A 469 1.01 -17.17 15.92
C LEU A 469 1.61 -17.71 17.22
N ALA A 470 2.78 -17.21 17.64
CA ALA A 470 3.41 -17.61 18.90
C ALA A 470 2.52 -17.29 20.11
N ILE A 471 1.86 -16.14 20.12
CA ILE A 471 0.91 -15.76 21.18
C ILE A 471 -0.33 -16.65 21.15
N ALA A 472 -0.89 -16.90 19.97
CA ALA A 472 -2.04 -17.79 19.80
C ALA A 472 -1.74 -19.24 20.23
N TYR A 473 -0.55 -19.74 19.87
CA TYR A 473 -0.10 -21.09 20.22
C TYR A 473 0.13 -21.24 21.72
N PHE A 474 0.71 -20.22 22.37
CA PHE A 474 0.78 -20.14 23.83
C PHE A 474 -0.61 -20.24 24.47
N LEU A 475 -1.59 -19.48 23.98
CA LEU A 475 -2.96 -19.54 24.51
C LEU A 475 -3.58 -20.94 24.34
N LYS A 476 -3.40 -21.59 23.18
CA LYS A 476 -3.79 -22.97 22.94
C LYS A 476 -3.15 -23.91 23.98
N MET A 477 -1.83 -23.88 24.10
CA MET A 477 -1.09 -24.75 25.03
C MET A 477 -1.45 -24.51 26.50
N LYS A 478 -1.65 -23.26 26.91
CA LYS A 478 -1.98 -22.93 28.31
C LYS A 478 -3.37 -23.45 28.69
N PHE A 479 -4.34 -23.36 27.79
CA PHE A 479 -5.76 -23.46 28.14
C PHE A 479 -6.57 -24.57 27.46
N ASN A 480 -6.05 -25.21 26.41
CA ASN A 480 -6.72 -26.30 25.71
C ASN A 480 -5.95 -27.63 25.76
N SER A 481 -4.65 -27.60 26.08
CA SER A 481 -3.81 -28.81 26.20
C SER A 481 -3.51 -29.13 27.66
N ASP A 482 -3.55 -30.40 28.06
CA ASP A 482 -3.18 -30.81 29.43
C ASP A 482 -1.67 -30.93 29.63
N LYS A 483 -0.98 -31.47 28.62
CA LYS A 483 0.47 -31.67 28.56
C LYS A 483 1.08 -30.98 27.33
N ILE A 484 2.40 -30.84 27.33
CA ILE A 484 3.18 -30.36 26.18
C ILE A 484 3.54 -31.57 25.33
N GLU A 485 3.19 -31.53 24.04
CA GLU A 485 3.53 -32.57 23.09
C GLU A 485 4.84 -32.25 22.35
N THR A 486 5.50 -33.26 21.78
CA THR A 486 6.73 -33.08 21.02
C THR A 486 6.56 -32.12 19.84
N ILE A 487 5.40 -32.17 19.17
CA ILE A 487 5.09 -31.25 18.08
C ILE A 487 4.98 -29.79 18.55
N ASP A 488 4.52 -29.55 19.78
CA ASP A 488 4.47 -28.21 20.35
C ASP A 488 5.88 -27.63 20.50
N ILE A 489 6.84 -28.45 20.92
CA ILE A 489 8.25 -28.06 21.07
C ILE A 489 8.81 -27.67 19.70
N ILE A 490 8.65 -28.53 18.69
CA ILE A 490 9.14 -28.27 17.33
C ILE A 490 8.56 -26.96 16.81
N ILE A 491 7.23 -26.77 16.90
CA ILE A 491 6.57 -25.54 16.44
C ILE A 491 7.14 -24.32 17.17
N VAL A 492 7.15 -24.31 18.52
CA VAL A 492 7.58 -23.15 19.29
C VAL A 492 9.04 -22.80 19.02
N PHE A 493 9.94 -23.80 19.00
CA PHE A 493 11.35 -23.55 18.72
C PHE A 493 11.60 -23.12 17.27
N THR A 494 10.82 -23.60 16.29
CA THR A 494 10.88 -23.06 14.92
C THR A 494 10.48 -21.59 14.89
N LEU A 495 9.40 -21.19 15.59
CA LEU A 495 9.00 -19.78 15.67
C LEU A 495 10.08 -18.92 16.36
N ILE A 496 10.70 -19.42 17.45
CA ILE A 496 11.84 -18.77 18.11
C ILE A 496 13.00 -18.61 17.13
N GLY A 497 13.35 -19.68 16.40
CA GLY A 497 14.47 -19.68 15.45
C GLY A 497 14.29 -18.64 14.36
N ILE A 498 13.09 -18.54 13.77
CA ILE A 498 12.82 -17.54 12.71
C ILE A 498 12.95 -16.12 13.28
N VAL A 499 12.36 -15.83 14.44
CA VAL A 499 12.46 -14.50 15.08
C VAL A 499 13.91 -14.19 15.47
N PHE A 500 14.64 -15.17 16.00
CA PHE A 500 16.05 -15.03 16.39
C PHE A 500 16.93 -14.65 15.20
N LEU A 501 16.79 -15.36 14.08
CA LEU A 501 17.59 -15.13 12.88
C LEU A 501 17.24 -13.83 12.16
N ALA A 502 15.97 -13.42 12.20
CA ALA A 502 15.48 -12.31 11.42
C ALA A 502 15.41 -10.98 12.19
N LYS A 503 14.74 -10.95 13.35
CA LYS A 503 14.51 -9.74 14.17
C LYS A 503 14.47 -10.10 15.66
N TYR A 504 15.65 -10.34 16.24
CA TYR A 504 15.81 -10.82 17.62
C TYR A 504 15.21 -9.90 18.70
N ILE A 505 14.94 -8.63 18.38
CA ILE A 505 14.32 -7.65 19.29
C ILE A 505 12.95 -8.10 19.81
N TYR A 506 12.25 -8.95 19.05
CA TYR A 506 10.93 -9.49 19.42
C TYR A 506 10.99 -10.82 20.19
N LEU A 507 12.18 -11.40 20.42
CA LEU A 507 12.34 -12.64 21.21
C LEU A 507 11.72 -12.60 22.60
N PRO A 508 11.73 -11.47 23.35
CA PRO A 508 11.13 -11.44 24.68
C PRO A 508 9.63 -11.77 24.70
N ILE A 509 8.92 -11.68 23.56
CA ILE A 509 7.52 -12.15 23.44
C ILE A 509 7.40 -13.62 23.87
N PHE A 510 8.38 -14.47 23.57
CA PHE A 510 8.38 -15.88 23.97
C PHE A 510 8.50 -16.08 25.49
N GLY A 511 8.81 -15.03 26.26
CA GLY A 511 8.71 -15.03 27.72
C GLY A 511 7.30 -15.35 28.24
N ILE A 512 6.25 -15.24 27.41
CA ILE A 512 4.90 -15.72 27.76
C ILE A 512 4.88 -17.22 28.09
N TYR A 513 5.76 -18.01 27.47
CA TYR A 513 5.82 -19.46 27.66
C TYR A 513 6.32 -19.86 29.04
N PHE A 514 6.95 -18.95 29.81
CA PHE A 514 7.26 -19.19 31.23
C PHE A 514 6.00 -19.40 32.08
N LEU A 515 4.84 -18.88 31.65
CA LEU A 515 3.57 -19.20 32.29
C LEU A 515 3.13 -20.66 32.10
N LEU A 516 3.85 -21.47 31.33
CA LEU A 516 3.65 -22.91 31.19
C LEU A 516 4.50 -23.74 32.17
N PHE A 517 5.16 -23.13 33.16
CA PHE A 517 6.09 -23.79 34.08
C PHE A 517 5.58 -25.11 34.67
N ASP A 518 4.34 -25.15 35.15
CA ASP A 518 3.71 -26.37 35.70
C ASP A 518 3.64 -27.52 34.68
N LYS A 519 3.54 -27.20 33.39
CA LYS A 519 3.52 -28.18 32.29
C LYS A 519 4.92 -28.53 31.83
N LEU A 520 5.84 -27.56 31.79
CA LEU A 520 7.25 -27.76 31.44
C LEU A 520 7.90 -28.80 32.36
N LYS A 521 7.65 -28.72 33.68
CA LYS A 521 8.16 -29.71 34.66
C LYS A 521 7.74 -31.16 34.40
N ARG A 522 6.66 -31.38 33.66
CA ARG A 522 6.10 -32.71 33.36
C ARG A 522 6.59 -33.28 32.02
N MET A 523 7.50 -32.59 31.34
CA MET A 523 8.09 -33.06 30.08
C MET A 523 9.00 -34.27 30.30
N THR A 524 9.08 -35.15 29.31
CA THR A 524 9.95 -36.33 29.34
C THR A 524 11.40 -35.96 29.00
N ILE A 525 12.36 -36.84 29.35
CA ILE A 525 13.77 -36.63 29.01
C ILE A 525 14.00 -36.46 27.49
N ASN A 526 13.26 -37.21 26.67
CA ASN A 526 13.32 -37.11 25.20
C ASN A 526 12.86 -35.73 24.72
N GLN A 527 11.85 -35.15 25.37
CA GLN A 527 11.36 -33.82 25.05
C GLN A 527 12.40 -32.74 25.40
N TYR A 528 13.10 -32.86 26.53
CA TYR A 528 14.22 -31.98 26.88
C TYR A 528 15.39 -32.12 25.89
N ALA A 529 15.73 -33.35 25.48
CA ALA A 529 16.74 -33.59 24.47
C ALA A 529 16.39 -32.92 23.12
N ILE A 530 15.12 -32.95 22.72
CA ILE A 530 14.64 -32.25 21.52
C ILE A 530 14.76 -30.73 21.68
N CYS A 531 14.46 -30.16 22.86
CA CYS A 531 14.69 -28.73 23.11
C CYS A 531 16.17 -28.37 22.89
N ILE A 532 17.10 -29.16 23.46
CA ILE A 532 18.55 -28.93 23.31
C ILE A 532 18.96 -29.04 21.83
N LEU A 533 18.47 -30.05 21.12
CA LEU A 533 18.74 -30.23 19.69
C LEU A 533 18.26 -29.02 18.86
N MET A 534 17.06 -28.51 19.15
CA MET A 534 16.52 -27.33 18.46
C MET A 534 17.33 -26.07 18.77
N VAL A 535 17.77 -25.89 20.02
CA VAL A 535 18.67 -24.79 20.41
C VAL A 535 19.97 -24.86 19.62
N LEU A 536 20.61 -26.03 19.57
CA LEU A 536 21.82 -26.25 18.79
C LEU A 536 21.59 -25.91 17.31
N LEU A 537 20.49 -26.38 16.72
CA LEU A 537 20.12 -26.09 15.33
C LEU A 537 19.96 -24.58 15.06
N ILE A 538 19.33 -23.84 15.99
CA ILE A 538 19.17 -22.39 15.89
C ILE A 538 20.54 -21.69 15.92
N PHE A 539 21.40 -22.07 16.86
CA PHE A 539 22.75 -21.50 16.97
C PHE A 539 23.64 -21.86 15.76
N THR A 540 23.56 -23.09 15.25
CA THR A 540 24.23 -23.49 14.01
C THR A 540 23.71 -22.67 12.83
N SER A 541 22.40 -22.47 12.71
CA SER A 541 21.81 -21.64 11.65
C SER A 541 22.26 -20.18 11.75
N TYR A 542 22.38 -19.65 12.97
CA TYR A 542 22.92 -18.31 13.21
C TYR A 542 24.39 -18.21 12.85
N TYR A 543 25.19 -19.21 13.19
CA TYR A 543 26.58 -19.29 12.78
C TYR A 543 26.72 -19.31 11.25
N CYS A 544 25.95 -20.16 10.55
CA CYS A 544 25.90 -20.16 9.08
C CYS A 544 25.49 -18.79 8.52
N THR A 545 24.51 -18.12 9.13
CA THR A 545 24.09 -16.76 8.77
C THR A 545 25.24 -15.76 8.92
N SER A 546 26.03 -15.86 10.00
CA SER A 546 27.18 -14.99 10.24
C SER A 546 28.28 -15.15 9.18
N LEU A 547 28.50 -16.38 8.70
CA LEU A 547 29.43 -16.64 7.59
C LEU A 547 28.93 -16.01 6.28
N LEU A 548 27.62 -16.04 6.02
CA LEU A 548 27.01 -15.37 4.86
C LEU A 548 27.08 -13.83 4.93
N LYS A 549 27.21 -13.27 6.13
CA LYS A 549 27.31 -11.83 6.36
C LYS A 549 28.72 -11.27 6.14
N VAL A 550 29.75 -12.09 5.91
CA VAL A 550 31.13 -11.61 5.70
C VAL A 550 31.22 -10.61 4.54
N ASN A 551 30.40 -10.80 3.50
CA ASN A 551 30.30 -9.89 2.36
C ASN A 551 29.05 -9.01 2.41
N ALA A 552 28.52 -8.75 3.61
CA ALA A 552 27.35 -7.89 3.76
C ALA A 552 27.68 -6.46 3.32
N GLN A 553 26.86 -5.90 2.45
CA GLN A 553 27.00 -4.52 1.98
C GLN A 553 25.87 -3.69 2.57
N THR A 554 26.17 -2.45 2.94
CA THR A 554 25.17 -1.45 3.33
C THR A 554 24.64 -0.71 2.11
N ILE A 555 23.36 -0.35 2.17
CA ILE A 555 22.75 0.53 1.18
C ILE A 555 23.40 1.91 1.34
N GLU A 556 23.74 2.55 0.21
CA GLU A 556 24.45 3.82 0.19
C GLU A 556 23.70 4.95 0.90
N SER A 557 22.38 5.03 0.72
CA SER A 557 21.55 6.02 1.40
C SER A 557 21.61 5.90 2.93
N LEU A 558 21.70 4.68 3.45
CA LEU A 558 21.83 4.44 4.89
C LEU A 558 23.24 4.83 5.39
N ASP A 559 24.29 4.50 4.64
CA ASP A 559 25.66 4.89 4.98
C ASP A 559 25.82 6.43 5.00
N ASN A 560 25.24 7.10 4.00
CA ASN A 560 25.19 8.56 3.94
C ASN A 560 24.41 9.15 5.12
N TYR A 561 23.25 8.59 5.46
CA TYR A 561 22.48 9.02 6.62
C TYR A 561 23.31 8.92 7.92
N VAL A 562 23.99 7.80 8.14
CA VAL A 562 24.81 7.55 9.35
C VAL A 562 25.93 8.58 9.47
N LYS A 563 26.64 8.87 8.38
CA LYS A 563 27.73 9.85 8.33
C LYS A 563 27.25 11.28 8.56
N VAL A 564 26.22 11.71 7.82
CA VAL A 564 25.70 13.09 7.88
C VAL A 564 25.09 13.41 9.24
N ASN A 565 24.38 12.46 9.86
CA ASN A 565 23.67 12.67 11.12
C ASN A 565 24.50 12.31 12.36
N ASN A 566 25.81 12.06 12.23
CA ASN A 566 26.69 11.68 13.34
C ASN A 566 26.12 10.52 14.17
N VAL A 567 25.61 9.49 13.49
CA VAL A 567 25.09 8.30 14.15
C VAL A 567 26.24 7.35 14.44
N ASN A 568 26.46 7.04 15.71
CA ASN A 568 27.47 6.08 16.13
C ASN A 568 26.96 5.27 17.32
N GLN A 569 26.66 4.00 17.09
CA GLN A 569 26.10 3.11 18.10
C GLN A 569 26.95 3.05 19.38
N SER A 570 28.26 2.86 19.25
CA SER A 570 29.17 2.71 20.40
C SER A 570 29.27 4.00 21.21
N ALA A 571 29.35 5.16 20.55
CA ALA A 571 29.40 6.45 21.23
C ALA A 571 28.05 6.81 21.88
N GLN A 572 26.94 6.48 21.23
CA GLN A 572 25.60 6.72 21.79
C GLN A 572 25.34 5.84 23.03
N ILE A 573 25.77 4.57 23.00
CA ILE A 573 25.74 3.71 24.19
C ILE A 573 26.58 4.33 25.33
N LYS A 574 27.81 4.79 25.04
CA LYS A 574 28.65 5.46 26.05
C LYS A 574 27.98 6.71 26.62
N PHE A 575 27.35 7.53 25.78
CA PHE A 575 26.60 8.70 26.22
C PHE A 575 25.45 8.32 27.15
N LEU A 576 24.61 7.35 26.78
CA LEU A 576 23.49 6.92 27.60
C LEU A 576 23.93 6.29 28.93
N LEU A 577 25.07 5.60 28.96
CA LEU A 577 25.62 4.99 30.18
C LEU A 577 26.44 5.96 31.03
N SER A 578 26.85 7.12 30.50
CA SER A 578 27.63 8.12 31.25
C SER A 578 26.87 8.68 32.46
N ASN A 579 25.54 8.66 32.43
CA ASN A 579 24.69 9.00 33.55
C ASN A 579 23.42 8.12 33.52
N PRO A 580 23.10 7.36 34.58
CA PRO A 580 21.89 6.52 34.63
C PRO A 580 20.58 7.25 34.30
N LYS A 581 20.52 8.57 34.53
CA LYS A 581 19.35 9.39 34.18
C LYS A 581 19.18 9.57 32.67
N ASN A 582 20.23 9.45 31.87
CA ASN A 582 20.17 9.67 30.42
C ASN A 582 19.24 8.70 29.71
N VAL A 583 19.24 7.42 30.10
CA VAL A 583 18.31 6.42 29.56
C VAL A 583 16.86 6.80 29.89
N PHE A 584 16.61 7.24 31.12
CA PHE A 584 15.28 7.69 31.53
C PHE A 584 14.85 8.93 30.76
N TYR A 585 15.71 9.94 30.64
CA TYR A 585 15.44 11.15 29.85
C TYR A 585 15.21 10.83 28.38
N MET A 586 15.99 9.92 27.79
CA MET A 586 15.79 9.46 26.42
C MET A 586 14.37 8.93 26.21
N TYR A 587 13.88 8.06 27.10
CA TYR A 587 12.52 7.54 26.99
C TYR A 587 11.45 8.63 27.18
N VAL A 588 11.60 9.50 28.17
CA VAL A 588 10.64 10.57 28.45
C VAL A 588 10.57 11.56 27.29
N GLU A 589 11.71 12.06 26.83
CA GLU A 589 11.79 12.99 25.70
C GLU A 589 11.25 12.37 24.42
N THR A 590 11.64 11.12 24.12
CA THR A 590 11.13 10.40 22.95
C THR A 590 9.61 10.26 22.99
N LEU A 591 9.05 9.85 24.13
CA LEU A 591 7.60 9.67 24.25
C LEU A 591 6.87 11.01 24.20
N SER A 592 7.37 12.05 24.87
CA SER A 592 6.79 13.38 24.83
C SER A 592 6.70 13.93 23.40
N ASN A 593 7.75 13.74 22.61
CA ASN A 593 7.85 14.30 21.25
C ASN A 593 7.17 13.43 20.17
N LYS A 594 7.17 12.09 20.32
CA LYS A 594 6.78 11.17 19.23
C LYS A 594 5.54 10.33 19.52
N PHE A 595 4.92 10.43 20.71
CA PHE A 595 3.76 9.59 21.07
C PHE A 595 2.59 9.71 20.07
N ASP A 596 2.21 10.94 19.69
CA ASP A 596 1.15 11.17 18.71
C ASP A 596 1.47 10.51 17.36
N PHE A 597 2.72 10.62 16.91
CA PHE A 597 3.19 9.95 15.69
C PHE A 597 3.11 8.42 15.82
N TYR A 598 3.49 7.84 16.96
CA TYR A 598 3.40 6.39 17.19
C TYR A 598 1.95 5.91 17.16
N VAL A 599 1.01 6.65 17.75
CA VAL A 599 -0.42 6.34 17.70
C VAL A 599 -0.93 6.42 16.25
N LYS A 600 -0.63 7.51 15.54
CA LYS A 600 -1.05 7.67 14.13
C LYS A 600 -0.48 6.58 13.21
N SER A 601 0.80 6.26 13.36
CA SER A 601 1.51 5.28 12.52
C SER A 601 1.33 3.81 12.96
N PHE A 602 0.63 3.55 14.08
CA PHE A 602 0.27 2.17 14.50
C PHE A 602 -0.89 1.61 13.68
N ILE A 603 -1.82 2.46 13.22
CA ILE A 603 -2.98 2.05 12.41
C ILE A 603 -3.04 2.73 11.05
N GLY A 604 -2.31 3.83 10.87
CA GLY A 604 -2.37 4.74 9.74
C GLY A 604 -1.00 5.23 9.31
N MET A 605 -0.96 6.39 8.64
CA MET A 605 0.24 6.84 7.91
C MET A 605 0.64 5.78 6.88
N LEU A 606 -0.35 5.38 6.08
CA LEU A 606 -0.19 4.41 5.00
C LEU A 606 0.66 5.00 3.88
N GLY A 607 1.02 4.17 2.91
CA GLY A 607 2.03 4.52 1.93
C GLY A 607 3.40 4.74 2.60
N VAL A 608 4.22 5.63 2.06
CA VAL A 608 5.53 6.04 2.63
C VAL A 608 5.30 7.07 3.76
N LEU A 609 4.49 6.70 4.75
CA LEU A 609 4.04 7.57 5.84
C LEU A 609 3.28 8.84 5.37
N ALA A 610 2.67 8.80 4.18
CA ALA A 610 2.07 9.96 3.54
C ALA A 610 0.54 9.99 3.61
N ILE A 611 -0.11 8.86 3.88
CA ILE A 611 -1.57 8.72 3.82
C ILE A 611 -2.13 8.60 5.25
N PRO A 612 -2.51 9.71 5.90
CA PRO A 612 -3.16 9.65 7.20
C PRO A 612 -4.55 9.04 7.08
N LEU A 613 -5.02 8.39 8.15
CA LEU A 613 -6.42 7.96 8.20
C LEU A 613 -7.32 9.16 8.47
N ASN A 614 -8.48 9.19 7.80
CA ASN A 614 -9.55 10.11 8.16
C ASN A 614 -10.03 9.87 9.61
N ARG A 615 -10.64 10.91 10.20
CA ARG A 615 -11.10 10.90 11.60
C ARG A 615 -12.06 9.74 11.92
N VAL A 616 -12.93 9.37 10.98
CA VAL A 616 -13.91 8.28 11.18
C VAL A 616 -13.19 6.94 11.30
N SER A 617 -12.30 6.62 10.37
CA SER A 617 -11.50 5.39 10.42
C SER A 617 -10.57 5.37 11.63
N PHE A 618 -9.93 6.49 11.97
CA PHE A 618 -9.00 6.59 13.10
C PHE A 618 -9.69 6.31 14.44
N TYR A 619 -10.72 7.10 14.80
CA TYR A 619 -11.43 6.92 16.07
C TYR A 619 -12.28 5.65 16.07
N GLY A 620 -12.88 5.29 14.92
CA GLY A 620 -13.65 4.06 14.77
C GLY A 620 -12.80 2.81 15.01
N TYR A 621 -11.59 2.76 14.46
CA TYR A 621 -10.70 1.63 14.65
C TYR A 621 -10.19 1.54 16.09
N TYR A 622 -9.73 2.63 16.69
CA TYR A 622 -9.28 2.60 18.10
C TYR A 622 -10.42 2.26 19.07
N GLY A 623 -11.62 2.80 18.84
CA GLY A 623 -12.81 2.43 19.59
C GLY A 623 -13.12 0.94 19.47
N LEU A 624 -12.96 0.36 18.27
CA LEU A 624 -13.11 -1.08 18.06
C LEU A 624 -11.99 -1.88 18.73
N LEU A 625 -10.73 -1.46 18.62
CA LEU A 625 -9.55 -2.14 19.15
C LEU A 625 -9.63 -2.31 20.67
N PHE A 626 -9.95 -1.24 21.40
CA PHE A 626 -10.06 -1.26 22.87
C PHE A 626 -11.45 -1.69 23.36
N GLY A 627 -12.52 -1.38 22.61
CA GLY A 627 -13.87 -1.80 22.94
C GLY A 627 -14.06 -3.32 22.81
N THR A 628 -13.38 -3.98 21.86
CA THR A 628 -13.54 -5.41 21.61
C THR A 628 -13.19 -6.32 22.79
N PRO A 629 -11.99 -6.24 23.41
CA PRO A 629 -11.66 -7.09 24.54
C PRO A 629 -12.62 -6.89 25.73
N ILE A 630 -13.14 -5.67 25.93
CA ILE A 630 -13.98 -5.31 27.09
C ILE A 630 -15.46 -5.69 26.86
N LEU A 631 -15.98 -5.43 25.66
CA LEU A 631 -17.42 -5.52 25.35
C LEU A 631 -17.82 -6.82 24.65
N PHE A 632 -16.92 -7.42 23.87
CA PHE A 632 -17.26 -8.51 22.95
C PHE A 632 -16.59 -9.85 23.27
N GLU A 633 -15.64 -9.90 24.20
CA GLU A 633 -14.89 -11.10 24.56
C GLU A 633 -14.96 -11.44 26.06
N GLU A 634 -14.69 -12.70 26.38
CA GLU A 634 -14.55 -13.20 27.75
C GLU A 634 -13.61 -14.40 27.80
N THR A 635 -12.95 -14.63 28.94
CA THR A 635 -12.08 -15.81 29.10
C THR A 635 -12.86 -17.10 29.37
N LYS A 636 -14.20 -17.07 29.38
CA LYS A 636 -15.08 -18.21 29.65
C LYS A 636 -14.78 -18.92 30.97
N ASN A 637 -14.54 -18.16 32.04
CA ASN A 637 -14.11 -18.66 33.36
C ASN A 637 -12.80 -19.49 33.36
N LYS A 638 -12.01 -19.48 32.28
CA LYS A 638 -10.66 -20.07 32.33
C LYS A 638 -9.83 -19.29 33.34
N LYS A 639 -9.03 -19.99 34.14
CA LYS A 639 -8.19 -19.45 35.23
C LYS A 639 -7.09 -18.50 34.71
N PHE A 640 -7.47 -17.32 34.26
CA PHE A 640 -6.57 -16.27 33.79
C PHE A 640 -6.39 -15.23 34.91
N LYS A 641 -5.43 -15.54 35.79
CA LYS A 641 -5.13 -14.78 37.02
C LYS A 641 -4.61 -13.38 36.70
N LEU A 642 -4.76 -12.45 37.66
CA LEU A 642 -4.21 -11.09 37.58
C LEU A 642 -2.70 -11.10 37.33
N SER A 643 -1.94 -12.00 37.97
CA SER A 643 -0.50 -12.17 37.75
C SER A 643 -0.14 -12.44 36.29
N ASN A 644 -0.95 -13.24 35.59
CA ASN A 644 -0.72 -13.54 34.18
C ASN A 644 -0.92 -12.29 33.32
N ARG A 645 -1.93 -11.46 33.66
CA ARG A 645 -2.23 -10.20 32.97
C ARG A 645 -1.10 -9.19 33.15
N ILE A 646 -0.62 -9.02 34.38
CA ILE A 646 0.53 -8.16 34.72
C ILE A 646 1.76 -8.62 33.93
N TRP A 647 2.01 -9.94 33.84
CA TRP A 647 3.12 -10.48 33.04
C TRP A 647 3.00 -10.14 31.55
N LEU A 648 1.79 -10.25 30.96
CA LEU A 648 1.58 -9.86 29.56
C LEU A 648 1.82 -8.35 29.32
N VAL A 649 1.38 -7.51 30.26
CA VAL A 649 1.60 -6.06 30.21
C VAL A 649 3.09 -5.74 30.31
N PHE A 650 3.78 -6.35 31.28
CA PHE A 650 5.22 -6.20 31.45
C PHE A 650 5.97 -6.57 30.17
N LEU A 651 5.69 -7.74 29.57
CA LEU A 651 6.36 -8.17 28.34
C LEU A 651 6.12 -7.21 27.17
N SER A 652 4.89 -6.71 27.03
CA SER A 652 4.57 -5.73 25.97
C SER A 652 5.35 -4.43 26.15
N LEU A 653 5.36 -3.88 27.37
CA LEU A 653 6.12 -2.67 27.70
C LEU A 653 7.63 -2.90 27.56
N PHE A 654 8.13 -4.06 27.95
CA PHE A 654 9.55 -4.39 27.83
C PHE A 654 10.00 -4.40 26.38
N VAL A 655 9.26 -5.05 25.48
CA VAL A 655 9.59 -5.03 24.04
C VAL A 655 9.40 -3.63 23.45
N PHE A 656 8.37 -2.88 23.87
CA PHE A 656 8.18 -1.49 23.45
C PHE A 656 9.42 -0.64 23.77
N MET A 657 9.97 -0.76 24.98
CA MET A 657 11.19 -0.06 25.40
C MET A 657 12.43 -0.54 24.63
N LEU A 658 12.52 -1.84 24.32
CA LEU A 658 13.61 -2.38 23.51
C LEU A 658 13.58 -1.86 22.07
N VAL A 659 12.40 -1.76 21.44
CA VAL A 659 12.24 -1.21 20.08
C VAL A 659 12.75 0.22 20.01
N ILE A 660 12.35 1.08 20.96
CA ILE A 660 12.86 2.45 21.04
C ILE A 660 14.38 2.45 21.22
N LEU A 661 14.91 1.64 22.15
CA LEU A 661 16.35 1.57 22.39
C LEU A 661 17.14 1.08 21.17
N GLY A 662 16.62 0.08 20.46
CA GLY A 662 17.23 -0.46 19.24
C GLY A 662 17.29 0.58 18.12
N MET A 663 16.23 1.36 17.94
CA MET A 663 16.22 2.46 16.99
C MET A 663 17.14 3.61 17.41
N ASN A 664 17.25 3.88 18.72
CA ASN A 664 18.19 4.88 19.23
C ASN A 664 19.62 4.58 18.79
N PHE A 665 20.02 3.31 18.85
CA PHE A 665 21.35 2.87 18.46
C PHE A 665 21.63 2.93 16.96
N GLN A 666 20.59 2.91 16.13
CA GLN A 666 20.72 2.81 14.67
C GLN A 666 20.44 4.11 13.92
N TRP A 667 19.63 5.01 14.49
CA TRP A 667 19.11 6.18 13.79
C TRP A 667 19.37 7.50 14.48
N THR A 668 19.71 7.50 15.78
CA THR A 668 19.77 8.74 16.57
C THR A 668 21.21 9.28 16.65
N PRO A 669 21.41 10.59 16.38
CA PRO A 669 22.71 11.24 16.56
C PRO A 669 23.26 11.09 17.97
N VAL A 670 24.59 11.00 18.10
CA VAL A 670 25.24 10.89 19.41
C VAL A 670 24.90 12.10 20.28
N GLY A 671 24.50 11.86 21.53
CA GLY A 671 24.20 12.91 22.52
C GLY A 671 22.74 13.38 22.53
N GLN A 672 21.91 12.91 21.60
CA GLN A 672 20.49 13.27 21.54
C GLN A 672 19.62 12.33 22.40
N TYR A 673 18.61 12.91 23.04
CA TYR A 673 17.62 12.17 23.85
C TYR A 673 16.37 11.75 23.06
N VAL A 674 15.99 12.48 22.00
CA VAL A 674 14.84 12.11 21.17
C VAL A 674 15.27 11.03 20.18
N THR A 675 14.66 9.85 20.29
CA THR A 675 14.94 8.73 19.39
C THR A 675 14.29 8.93 18.02
N GLU A 676 15.09 8.79 16.96
CA GLU A 676 14.65 8.85 15.57
C GLU A 676 14.38 7.46 14.97
N GLY A 677 13.65 7.42 13.86
CA GLY A 677 13.38 6.21 13.07
C GLY A 677 12.29 5.29 13.62
N VAL A 678 11.79 5.48 14.84
CA VAL A 678 10.72 4.66 15.42
C VAL A 678 9.37 4.98 14.78
N GLN A 679 8.61 3.94 14.43
CA GLN A 679 7.26 4.04 13.89
C GLN A 679 6.31 3.16 14.69
N GLY A 680 5.04 3.55 14.77
CA GLY A 680 3.98 2.82 15.47
C GLY A 680 3.84 1.37 15.00
N ARG A 681 4.07 1.11 13.70
CA ARG A 681 4.02 -0.24 13.10
C ARG A 681 4.93 -1.26 13.80
N TYR A 682 6.04 -0.84 14.42
CA TYR A 682 6.96 -1.75 15.11
C TYR A 682 6.39 -2.32 16.42
N PHE A 683 5.29 -1.76 16.92
CA PHE A 683 4.62 -2.27 18.12
C PHE A 683 3.52 -3.29 17.81
N ILE A 684 3.22 -3.53 16.52
CA ILE A 684 2.21 -4.50 16.07
C ILE A 684 2.45 -5.93 16.61
N PRO A 685 3.69 -6.45 16.70
CA PRO A 685 3.90 -7.78 17.27
C PRO A 685 3.47 -7.92 18.75
N VAL A 686 3.39 -6.80 19.51
CA VAL A 686 3.32 -6.84 20.98
C VAL A 686 2.08 -6.23 21.60
N VAL A 687 1.41 -5.29 20.93
CA VAL A 687 0.23 -4.60 21.50
C VAL A 687 -0.92 -5.57 21.76
N ILE A 688 -1.01 -6.68 21.00
CA ILE A 688 -2.06 -7.69 21.23
C ILE A 688 -1.99 -8.33 22.63
N LEU A 689 -0.80 -8.39 23.26
CA LEU A 689 -0.65 -8.88 24.63
C LEU A 689 -1.41 -8.00 25.62
N LEU A 690 -1.38 -6.68 25.42
CA LEU A 690 -2.15 -5.72 26.22
C LEU A 690 -3.66 -5.95 26.02
N LEU A 691 -4.10 -6.14 24.77
CA LEU A 691 -5.52 -6.37 24.47
C LEU A 691 -6.03 -7.68 25.09
N ILE A 692 -5.23 -8.75 25.06
CA ILE A 692 -5.56 -10.02 25.73
C ILE A 692 -5.65 -9.82 27.25
N ALA A 693 -4.75 -9.03 27.83
CA ALA A 693 -4.76 -8.71 29.26
C ALA A 693 -6.01 -7.93 29.71
N LEU A 694 -6.73 -7.26 28.80
CA LEU A 694 -7.97 -6.54 29.07
C LEU A 694 -9.24 -7.43 29.04
N ILE A 695 -9.17 -8.67 28.51
CA ILE A 695 -10.35 -9.52 28.34
C ILE A 695 -10.92 -9.94 29.71
N PRO A 696 -12.17 -9.60 30.08
CA PRO A 696 -12.71 -9.91 31.40
C PRO A 696 -13.01 -11.42 31.59
N PRO A 697 -13.09 -11.91 32.84
CA PRO A 697 -13.34 -13.34 33.11
C PRO A 697 -14.77 -13.80 32.75
N LYS A 698 -15.76 -12.92 32.95
CA LYS A 698 -17.17 -13.11 32.60
C LYS A 698 -17.69 -11.89 31.85
N LYS A 699 -18.54 -12.11 30.86
CA LYS A 699 -19.14 -11.05 30.04
C LYS A 699 -20.29 -10.32 30.74
N LEU A 700 -20.44 -9.03 30.42
CA LEU A 700 -21.71 -8.29 30.47
C LEU A 700 -22.47 -8.57 29.16
N SER A 701 -23.37 -9.56 29.16
CA SER A 701 -24.21 -10.05 28.05
C SER A 701 -24.33 -9.14 26.80
N LYS A 702 -24.13 -9.71 25.59
CA LYS A 702 -24.81 -9.26 24.35
C LYS A 702 -24.72 -10.26 23.19
N LYS A 703 -25.86 -10.42 22.50
CA LYS A 703 -26.05 -11.10 21.21
C LYS A 703 -25.52 -10.19 20.07
N ARG A 704 -25.01 -10.78 18.98
CA ARG A 704 -24.65 -10.12 17.68
C ARG A 704 -23.28 -9.42 17.54
N ALA A 705 -22.24 -9.81 18.29
CA ALA A 705 -20.88 -9.27 18.10
C ALA A 705 -20.39 -9.41 16.65
N ASN A 706 -20.68 -10.55 16.01
CA ASN A 706 -20.42 -10.81 14.60
C ASN A 706 -20.94 -9.72 13.65
N PHE A 707 -22.21 -9.31 13.77
CA PHE A 707 -22.76 -8.27 12.91
C PHE A 707 -22.13 -6.90 13.20
N ILE A 708 -22.02 -6.53 14.47
CA ILE A 708 -21.55 -5.18 14.86
C ILE A 708 -20.11 -4.97 14.43
N ILE A 709 -19.22 -5.90 14.78
CA ILE A 709 -17.79 -5.79 14.47
C ILE A 709 -17.57 -5.82 12.96
N SER A 710 -18.20 -6.76 12.24
CA SER A 710 -18.03 -6.86 10.78
C SER A 710 -18.51 -5.61 10.04
N ILE A 711 -19.66 -5.04 10.41
CA ILE A 711 -20.16 -3.81 9.79
C ILE A 711 -19.19 -2.65 10.02
N ILE A 712 -18.73 -2.46 11.26
CA ILE A 712 -17.80 -1.38 11.60
C ILE A 712 -16.49 -1.53 10.81
N ILE A 713 -15.93 -2.74 10.71
CA ILE A 713 -14.71 -3.01 9.94
C ILE A 713 -14.89 -2.67 8.46
N ILE A 714 -15.99 -3.10 7.84
CA ILE A 714 -16.28 -2.78 6.43
C ILE A 714 -16.33 -1.26 6.23
N PHE A 715 -17.02 -0.54 7.11
CA PHE A 715 -17.09 0.92 7.05
C PHE A 715 -15.72 1.59 7.22
N ILE A 716 -14.93 1.16 8.22
CA ILE A 716 -13.57 1.68 8.45
C ILE A 716 -12.74 1.53 7.18
N HIS A 717 -12.67 0.31 6.62
CA HIS A 717 -11.84 0.04 5.45
C HIS A 717 -12.35 0.73 4.19
N LEU A 718 -13.66 0.89 4.00
CA LEU A 718 -14.20 1.66 2.87
C LEU A 718 -13.62 3.09 2.87
N PHE A 719 -13.62 3.76 4.01
CA PHE A 719 -13.05 5.10 4.11
C PHE A 719 -11.52 5.12 3.99
N VAL A 720 -10.82 4.08 4.48
CA VAL A 720 -9.37 3.96 4.27
C VAL A 720 -9.03 3.80 2.79
N LEU A 721 -9.75 2.95 2.07
CA LEU A 721 -9.55 2.74 0.64
C LEU A 721 -9.83 4.03 -0.16
N ILE A 722 -10.83 4.83 0.23
CA ILE A 722 -11.07 6.16 -0.36
C ILE A 722 -9.86 7.09 -0.15
N ASN A 723 -9.24 7.07 1.03
CA ASN A 723 -8.03 7.88 1.28
C ASN A 723 -6.84 7.42 0.41
N ILE A 724 -6.66 6.11 0.23
CA ILE A 724 -5.61 5.55 -0.63
C ILE A 724 -5.84 5.97 -2.08
N VAL A 725 -7.05 5.76 -2.61
CA VAL A 725 -7.37 6.10 -4.01
C VAL A 725 -7.14 7.58 -4.28
N ARG A 726 -7.58 8.47 -3.38
CA ARG A 726 -7.39 9.92 -3.54
C ARG A 726 -5.93 10.36 -3.50
N TYR A 727 -5.04 9.59 -2.87
CA TYR A 727 -3.62 9.96 -2.77
C TYR A 727 -2.86 9.67 -4.07
N PHE A 728 -3.24 8.62 -4.81
CA PHE A 728 -2.58 8.18 -6.05
C PHE A 728 -3.31 8.61 -7.34
N MET A 729 -4.41 9.34 -7.20
CA MET A 729 -5.13 10.02 -8.29
C MET A 729 -4.59 11.43 -8.48
#